data_AF-A0A327J724-F1
#
_entry.id   AF-A0A327J724-F1
#
_cell.length_a   1.000
_cell.length_b   1.000
_cell.length_c   1.000
_cell.angle_alpha   90.00
_cell.angle_beta   90.00
_cell.angle_gamma   90.00
#
_symmetry.space_group_name_H-M   'P 1'
#
loop_
_entity.id
_entity.type
_entity.pdbx_description
1 polymer ?
#
loop_
_entity_poly.entity_id
_entity_poly.type
_entity_poly.pdbx_seq_one_letter_code
_entity_poly.pdbx_strand_id
1 'polypeptide(L)'
;MKINPITSNKVVNLQQVKNVRQAPKLSYATDVINISKNTIGVERQGKNLHVSFTGKFANPIDAGVQFKIAGVTRHQKGMAGAHAEATDDNLVKLAKSDWKDGQKLDYTYNEETKTLALKDPQYGEIGTVPSPVAEKFMNVINTDKDNFQFELTNVTGGVTSDFPIIAAKANLRYVGKDDKVKENARNEFNAMMDSKDAKVASSVTPYQPKFSPKQVLETIFDVEGKRNGLGEVRKIKDAVDTIVKELQDPKNKNILVVGHCSPDGDAVGCVIGMTSALKGAYPDRNIDASIDDDIPNSFIHVPGVEDIKRPYNAKAVNSVKKNIEMLEKSSEPSAKQQIEMLNKEVNRLQDKSKLFDPNTVDGGEAKKYDLVIMVDTPTSGRSSRAYKPYFENAGKTIFIDHHPLKEAEWADSKDKLGFDMGKAIQEKLALVVDSVPAATQIVTAVCDKAGMLGEMFKNSAENARKFVAGIITGTQTDTCAYKNQANYHPSEAKLPQSQKANYYPEGMSNYLIDELNGDINKKWMRENLFYELPNNPITNNLGPKDAVLKMALRGREMYPEIGLGIMKVRYDVMDNILQEAKKQDKNVTMTDVYNSFKNSEVNAALKADPKFSKSNPNPVTDSEKAAETYRSPYDSDRVAVFMAQNQKQGTLNKFSQIADKNMISFSFRSGGKTNAAQVLATVFGGGGHAAAAGANISMRDLNFNSKLTVKVDGQVANDAKTIYDAANNNVNVSNNNKINFKDKAKMMKKIEIEMSQDGTGRTCSELIRDVLTEMRKATPMPQARPRYPRHIAEDNVIQFPQQVANK
;
A
#
# COMPACT_ATOMS: atom_id res chain seq x y z
N MET A 1 12.64 27.61 -13.83
CA MET A 1 12.75 29.07 -13.69
C MET A 1 13.83 29.41 -12.67
N LYS A 2 14.88 30.12 -13.03
CA LYS A 2 15.81 30.72 -12.05
C LYS A 2 15.11 31.90 -11.39
N ILE A 3 14.81 31.80 -10.10
CA ILE A 3 14.26 32.91 -9.32
C ILE A 3 15.45 33.70 -8.79
N ASN A 4 15.75 34.85 -9.40
CA ASN A 4 16.69 35.80 -8.83
C ASN A 4 16.06 36.43 -7.57
N PRO A 5 16.83 36.69 -6.50
CA PRO A 5 16.34 37.41 -5.33
C PRO A 5 15.96 38.84 -5.73
N ILE A 6 14.72 39.24 -5.43
CA ILE A 6 14.22 40.59 -5.68
C ILE A 6 14.98 41.55 -4.75
N THR A 7 16.03 42.16 -5.29
CA THR A 7 16.77 43.26 -4.66
C THR A 7 16.66 44.48 -5.56
N SER A 8 15.46 45.06 -5.63
CA SER A 8 15.22 46.49 -5.89
C SER A 8 13.73 46.75 -6.12
N ASN A 9 13.25 47.85 -5.56
CA ASN A 9 11.91 48.41 -5.76
C ASN A 9 11.71 48.96 -7.20
N LYS A 10 11.86 48.11 -8.22
CA LYS A 10 11.39 48.43 -9.58
C LYS A 10 10.18 47.59 -9.88
N VAL A 11 9.02 48.20 -9.67
CA VAL A 11 7.71 47.73 -10.14
C VAL A 11 7.83 47.49 -11.65
N VAL A 12 7.78 46.23 -12.06
CA VAL A 12 7.56 45.88 -13.46
C VAL A 12 6.14 46.35 -13.79
N ASN A 13 6.05 47.42 -14.58
CA ASN A 13 4.79 47.94 -15.09
C ASN A 13 4.18 46.87 -16.03
N LEU A 14 3.30 46.03 -15.49
CA LEU A 14 2.44 45.17 -16.30
C LEU A 14 1.51 46.09 -17.11
N GLN A 15 1.47 45.89 -18.42
CA GLN A 15 0.59 46.64 -19.32
C GLN A 15 -0.84 46.64 -18.77
N GLN A 16 -1.42 47.84 -18.62
CA GLN A 16 -2.82 48.01 -18.25
C GLN A 16 -3.72 47.23 -19.20
N VAL A 17 -4.53 46.34 -18.64
CA VAL A 17 -5.61 45.65 -19.35
C VAL A 17 -6.63 46.69 -19.80
N LYS A 18 -6.50 47.18 -21.04
CA LYS A 18 -7.47 48.06 -21.70
C LYS A 18 -8.70 47.24 -22.09
N ASN A 19 -9.55 46.90 -21.12
CA ASN A 19 -10.99 46.62 -21.26
C ASN A 19 -11.54 45.96 -19.98
N VAL A 20 -11.45 46.64 -18.84
CA VAL A 20 -12.31 46.33 -17.70
C VAL A 20 -13.44 47.34 -17.70
N ARG A 21 -14.52 47.05 -18.44
CA ARG A 21 -15.78 47.78 -18.26
C ARG A 21 -16.31 47.37 -16.88
N GLN A 22 -16.27 48.32 -15.94
CA GLN A 22 -16.58 48.22 -14.51
C GLN A 22 -15.41 47.76 -13.62
N ALA A 23 -14.69 48.72 -13.04
CA ALA A 23 -13.89 48.48 -11.84
C ALA A 23 -14.84 48.18 -10.66
N PRO A 24 -14.78 47.00 -10.02
CA PRO A 24 -15.58 46.76 -8.82
C PRO A 24 -14.98 47.60 -7.68
N LYS A 25 -15.79 48.48 -7.09
CA LYS A 25 -15.46 49.04 -5.78
C LYS A 25 -15.64 47.92 -4.75
N LEU A 26 -14.53 47.44 -4.17
CA LEU A 26 -14.55 46.48 -3.07
C LEU A 26 -15.21 47.13 -1.85
N SER A 27 -16.40 46.66 -1.48
CA SER A 27 -17.14 47.15 -0.31
C SER A 27 -17.58 45.98 0.57
N TYR A 28 -16.81 45.77 1.64
CA TYR A 28 -17.04 44.82 2.75
C TYR A 28 -16.95 43.31 2.43
N ALA A 29 -16.76 42.53 3.50
CA ALA A 29 -16.26 41.16 3.54
C ALA A 29 -16.83 40.22 2.46
N THR A 30 -15.94 39.43 1.84
CA THR A 30 -16.18 38.31 0.88
C THR A 30 -16.16 38.58 -0.63
N ASP A 31 -15.46 39.62 -1.09
CA ASP A 31 -15.22 39.79 -2.53
C ASP A 31 -14.13 38.83 -3.07
N VAL A 32 -14.54 37.81 -3.83
CA VAL A 32 -13.65 36.91 -4.60
C VAL A 32 -13.33 37.56 -5.95
N ILE A 33 -12.07 37.94 -6.18
CA ILE A 33 -11.63 38.45 -7.49
C ILE A 33 -11.09 37.28 -8.32
N ASN A 34 -11.82 36.90 -9.36
CA ASN A 34 -11.35 35.94 -10.37
C ASN A 34 -10.45 36.65 -11.39
N ILE A 35 -9.14 36.52 -11.24
CA ILE A 35 -8.17 37.04 -12.21
C ILE A 35 -7.90 35.94 -13.25
N SER A 36 -8.63 36.02 -14.36
CA SER A 36 -8.57 35.12 -15.53
C SER A 36 -9.18 33.72 -15.32
N LYS A 37 -9.60 33.10 -16.43
CA LYS A 37 -10.40 31.85 -16.51
C LYS A 37 -9.74 30.61 -15.89
N ASN A 38 -8.52 30.70 -15.38
CA ASN A 38 -7.88 29.69 -14.58
C ASN A 38 -6.95 30.38 -13.57
N THR A 39 -6.82 29.77 -12.39
CA THR A 39 -5.58 29.70 -11.60
C THR A 39 -5.38 30.56 -10.34
N ILE A 40 -6.10 31.64 -10.01
CA ILE A 40 -5.85 32.33 -8.71
C ILE A 40 -7.14 32.87 -8.07
N GLY A 41 -7.50 32.35 -6.90
CA GLY A 41 -8.46 32.93 -5.97
C GLY A 41 -7.75 33.78 -4.92
N VAL A 42 -8.27 34.96 -4.63
CA VAL A 42 -7.75 35.83 -3.55
C VAL A 42 -8.88 36.09 -2.57
N GLU A 43 -8.66 35.75 -1.30
CA GLU A 43 -9.61 35.94 -0.21
C GLU A 43 -8.96 36.77 0.90
N ARG A 44 -9.64 37.80 1.40
CA ARG A 44 -9.13 38.61 2.51
C ARG A 44 -9.77 38.17 3.82
N GLN A 45 -8.98 37.58 4.72
CA GLN A 45 -9.41 37.21 6.07
C GLN A 45 -8.74 38.14 7.09
N GLY A 46 -9.51 39.13 7.56
CA GLY A 46 -8.98 40.18 8.45
C GLY A 46 -7.90 41.04 7.78
N LYS A 47 -6.72 41.13 8.41
CA LYS A 47 -5.54 41.84 7.83
C LYS A 47 -4.75 40.99 6.82
N ASN A 48 -5.04 39.68 6.73
CA ASN A 48 -4.28 38.75 5.89
C ASN A 48 -4.94 38.60 4.51
N LEU A 49 -4.10 38.57 3.48
CA LEU A 49 -4.50 38.27 2.11
C LEU A 49 -4.17 36.81 1.82
N HIS A 50 -5.19 35.98 1.66
CA HIS A 50 -5.06 34.59 1.24
C HIS A 50 -5.09 34.54 -0.28
N VAL A 51 -4.11 33.83 -0.86
CA VAL A 51 -4.06 33.54 -2.29
C VAL A 51 -4.11 32.02 -2.42
N SER A 52 -5.07 31.50 -3.18
CA SER A 52 -5.25 30.08 -3.49
C SER A 52 -5.21 29.88 -4.99
N PHE A 53 -4.75 28.72 -5.45
CA PHE A 53 -4.80 28.39 -6.88
C PHE A 53 -6.04 27.54 -7.12
N THR A 54 -7.09 28.14 -7.70
CA THR A 54 -8.43 27.53 -7.85
C THR A 54 -8.64 26.85 -9.20
N GLY A 55 -7.58 26.66 -9.98
CA GLY A 55 -7.67 25.94 -11.26
C GLY A 55 -8.04 24.47 -11.03
N LYS A 56 -8.74 23.87 -12.00
CA LYS A 56 -8.89 22.40 -12.09
C LYS A 56 -7.51 21.75 -11.91
N PHE A 57 -7.43 20.49 -11.47
CA PHE A 57 -6.23 19.69 -11.70
C PHE A 57 -6.01 19.61 -13.21
N ALA A 58 -5.36 20.62 -13.78
CA ALA A 58 -4.78 20.54 -15.09
C ALA A 58 -3.60 19.58 -14.92
N ASN A 59 -3.90 18.29 -14.80
CA ASN A 59 -3.00 17.29 -15.32
C ASN A 59 -3.08 17.51 -16.83
N PRO A 60 -2.07 18.09 -17.50
CA PRO A 60 -1.90 17.76 -18.90
C PRO A 60 -1.57 16.27 -18.89
N ILE A 61 -2.61 15.44 -18.86
CA ILE A 61 -2.48 14.07 -19.31
C ILE A 61 -1.95 14.26 -20.72
N ASP A 62 -0.71 13.82 -20.94
CA ASP A 62 -0.23 13.61 -22.29
C ASP A 62 -1.30 12.79 -23.00
N ALA A 63 -1.61 13.07 -24.27
CA ALA A 63 -2.84 12.59 -24.90
C ALA A 63 -2.85 11.05 -25.03
N GLY A 64 -3.22 10.37 -23.95
CA GLY A 64 -3.08 8.95 -23.80
C GLY A 64 -3.85 8.41 -22.60
N VAL A 65 -4.04 7.10 -22.62
CA VAL A 65 -4.85 6.37 -21.65
C VAL A 65 -4.25 4.99 -21.42
N GLN A 66 -4.23 4.53 -20.17
CA GLN A 66 -3.77 3.19 -19.81
C GLN A 66 -4.98 2.26 -19.63
N PHE A 67 -4.86 1.00 -20.06
CA PHE A 67 -5.91 -0.01 -19.90
C PHE A 67 -5.30 -1.41 -19.70
N LYS A 68 -6.10 -2.33 -19.17
CA LYS A 68 -5.71 -3.74 -19.08
C LYS A 68 -6.02 -4.47 -20.38
N ILE A 69 -5.09 -5.30 -20.85
CA ILE A 69 -5.32 -6.17 -21.99
C ILE A 69 -6.34 -7.25 -21.59
N ALA A 70 -7.42 -7.38 -22.36
CA ALA A 70 -8.50 -8.34 -22.18
C ALA A 70 -8.26 -9.63 -22.98
N GLY A 71 -9.06 -10.67 -22.71
CA GLY A 71 -9.00 -11.94 -23.45
C GLY A 71 -7.98 -12.95 -22.93
N VAL A 72 -7.15 -12.60 -21.94
CA VAL A 72 -6.06 -13.46 -21.41
C VAL A 72 -6.47 -14.16 -20.10
N THR A 73 -7.76 -14.42 -19.96
CA THR A 73 -8.45 -14.69 -18.67
C THR A 73 -8.10 -16.01 -18.01
N ARG A 74 -7.65 -17.03 -18.76
CA ARG A 74 -7.33 -18.37 -18.20
C ARG A 74 -6.09 -18.31 -17.33
N HIS A 75 -5.10 -17.51 -17.74
CA HIS A 75 -3.94 -17.15 -16.94
C HIS A 75 -4.17 -15.93 -16.07
N GLN A 76 -5.35 -15.33 -15.93
CA GLN A 76 -5.58 -14.28 -14.91
C GLN A 76 -6.16 -14.85 -13.62
N LYS A 77 -6.49 -16.14 -13.60
CA LYS A 77 -7.30 -16.80 -12.57
C LYS A 77 -6.66 -18.03 -11.92
N GLY A 78 -5.42 -18.35 -12.26
CA GLY A 78 -4.70 -19.46 -11.62
C GLY A 78 -5.11 -20.86 -12.03
N MET A 79 -5.45 -21.07 -13.30
CA MET A 79 -6.02 -22.33 -13.75
C MET A 79 -4.95 -23.36 -14.19
N ALA A 80 -4.67 -24.34 -13.34
CA ALA A 80 -3.89 -25.52 -13.74
C ALA A 80 -4.71 -26.43 -14.68
N GLY A 81 -4.11 -26.87 -15.79
CA GLY A 81 -4.69 -27.86 -16.72
C GLY A 81 -5.63 -27.33 -17.81
N ALA A 82 -5.74 -26.02 -18.02
CA ALA A 82 -6.48 -25.48 -19.16
C ALA A 82 -5.68 -25.65 -20.46
N HIS A 83 -6.28 -26.22 -21.52
CA HIS A 83 -5.69 -26.17 -22.86
C HIS A 83 -5.53 -24.71 -23.28
N ALA A 84 -4.28 -24.27 -23.51
CA ALA A 84 -3.92 -22.92 -23.89
C ALA A 84 -4.41 -22.61 -25.31
N GLU A 85 -5.06 -21.45 -25.49
CA GLU A 85 -5.18 -20.87 -26.83
C GLU A 85 -3.82 -20.28 -27.23
N ALA A 86 -3.51 -20.20 -28.53
CA ALA A 86 -2.19 -19.72 -28.98
C ALA A 86 -1.84 -18.30 -28.48
N THR A 87 -2.85 -17.48 -28.21
CA THR A 87 -2.73 -16.12 -27.63
C THR A 87 -2.22 -16.12 -26.19
N ASP A 88 -2.62 -17.13 -25.40
CA ASP A 88 -2.20 -17.32 -24.02
C ASP A 88 -0.70 -17.66 -23.95
N ASP A 89 -0.23 -18.54 -24.84
CA ASP A 89 1.18 -18.92 -24.96
C ASP A 89 2.08 -17.74 -25.36
N ASN A 90 1.58 -16.84 -26.19
CA ASN A 90 2.33 -15.65 -26.62
C ASN A 90 2.53 -14.67 -25.47
N LEU A 91 1.51 -14.45 -24.64
CA LEU A 91 1.63 -13.61 -23.46
C LEU A 91 2.58 -14.22 -22.42
N VAL A 92 2.58 -15.54 -22.27
CA VAL A 92 3.56 -16.27 -21.43
C VAL A 92 4.99 -16.06 -21.93
N LYS A 93 5.22 -16.21 -23.24
CA LYS A 93 6.53 -15.95 -23.86
C LYS A 93 6.97 -14.50 -23.65
N LEU A 94 6.05 -13.55 -23.84
CA LEU A 94 6.29 -12.13 -23.59
C LEU A 94 6.61 -11.85 -22.11
N ALA A 95 5.89 -12.46 -21.16
CA ALA A 95 6.18 -12.29 -19.73
C ALA A 95 7.58 -12.83 -19.34
N LYS A 96 8.05 -13.89 -20.01
CA LYS A 96 9.39 -14.45 -19.85
C LYS A 96 10.47 -13.69 -20.62
N SER A 97 10.09 -12.83 -21.56
CA SER A 97 11.04 -12.04 -22.36
C SER A 97 11.52 -10.79 -21.61
N ASP A 98 12.52 -10.13 -22.19
CA ASP A 98 13.06 -8.84 -21.72
C ASP A 98 12.34 -7.65 -22.37
N TRP A 99 11.00 -7.70 -22.43
CA TRP A 99 10.19 -6.60 -22.97
C TRP A 99 10.45 -5.29 -22.21
N LYS A 100 10.28 -4.18 -22.92
CA LYS A 100 10.57 -2.82 -22.40
C LYS A 100 9.30 -1.99 -22.28
N ASP A 101 9.24 -1.17 -21.24
CA ASP A 101 8.18 -0.16 -21.12
C ASP A 101 8.19 0.77 -22.34
N GLY A 102 7.03 1.01 -22.93
CA GLY A 102 6.89 1.78 -24.17
C GLY A 102 7.07 0.97 -25.46
N GLN A 103 7.28 -0.36 -25.38
CA GLN A 103 7.40 -1.20 -26.57
C GLN A 103 6.11 -1.13 -27.41
N LYS A 104 6.27 -0.89 -28.72
CA LYS A 104 5.17 -0.84 -29.69
C LYS A 104 4.39 -2.15 -29.76
N LEU A 105 3.07 -2.04 -29.82
CA LEU A 105 2.15 -3.12 -30.13
C LEU A 105 1.46 -2.84 -31.47
N ASP A 106 1.37 -3.86 -32.31
CA ASP A 106 0.55 -3.83 -33.50
C ASP A 106 -0.92 -4.07 -33.11
N TYR A 107 -1.86 -3.70 -33.98
CA TYR A 107 -3.27 -3.94 -33.73
C TYR A 107 -4.05 -4.28 -34.99
N THR A 108 -5.15 -5.00 -34.82
CA THR A 108 -6.14 -5.26 -35.89
C THR A 108 -7.54 -5.03 -35.36
N TYR A 109 -8.37 -4.36 -36.16
CA TYR A 109 -9.76 -4.09 -35.82
C TYR A 109 -10.70 -4.88 -36.73
N ASN A 110 -11.62 -5.63 -36.12
CA ASN A 110 -12.66 -6.36 -36.83
C ASN A 110 -13.99 -5.59 -36.72
N GLU A 111 -14.49 -5.08 -37.84
CA GLU A 111 -15.69 -4.24 -37.91
C GLU A 111 -16.99 -5.00 -37.60
N GLU A 112 -17.06 -6.30 -37.86
CA GLU A 112 -18.27 -7.11 -37.63
C GLU A 112 -18.45 -7.42 -36.14
N THR A 113 -17.35 -7.78 -35.49
CA THR A 113 -17.34 -8.18 -34.06
C THR A 113 -16.99 -7.02 -33.14
N LYS A 114 -16.64 -5.84 -33.69
CA LYS A 114 -16.17 -4.65 -32.95
C LYS A 114 -15.01 -4.96 -32.00
N THR A 115 -14.15 -5.90 -32.39
CA THR A 115 -13.03 -6.37 -31.58
C THR A 115 -11.73 -5.73 -32.05
N LEU A 116 -10.98 -5.17 -31.11
CA LEU A 116 -9.68 -4.56 -31.35
C LEU A 116 -8.59 -5.43 -30.69
N ALA A 117 -7.91 -6.24 -31.50
CA ALA A 117 -6.86 -7.16 -31.06
C ALA A 117 -5.49 -6.46 -31.05
N LEU A 118 -4.67 -6.80 -30.06
CA LEU A 118 -3.31 -6.29 -29.85
C LEU A 118 -2.30 -7.41 -30.08
N LYS A 119 -1.21 -7.09 -30.76
CA LYS A 119 -0.16 -8.03 -31.14
C LYS A 119 1.20 -7.51 -30.73
N ASP A 120 1.97 -8.38 -30.09
CA ASP A 120 3.39 -8.20 -29.93
C ASP A 120 4.09 -8.51 -31.27
N PRO A 121 5.01 -7.66 -31.77
CA PRO A 121 5.67 -7.88 -33.06
C PRO A 121 6.46 -9.20 -33.16
N GLN A 122 6.92 -9.74 -32.03
CA GLN A 122 7.70 -10.98 -31.97
C GLN A 122 6.81 -12.20 -31.75
N TYR A 123 5.85 -12.12 -30.82
CA TYR A 123 5.07 -13.28 -30.39
C TYR A 123 3.69 -13.38 -31.05
N GLY A 124 3.18 -12.31 -31.67
CA GLY A 124 1.86 -12.29 -32.29
C GLY A 124 0.77 -11.80 -31.32
N GLU A 125 -0.47 -12.25 -31.49
CA GLU A 125 -1.60 -11.76 -30.69
C GLU A 125 -1.45 -12.10 -29.20
N ILE A 126 -1.61 -11.08 -28.36
CA ILE A 126 -1.45 -11.14 -26.89
C ILE A 126 -2.74 -10.78 -26.13
N GLY A 127 -3.83 -10.51 -26.86
CA GLY A 127 -5.14 -10.18 -26.29
C GLY A 127 -5.82 -9.01 -27.00
N THR A 128 -6.80 -8.40 -26.35
CA THR A 128 -7.66 -7.36 -26.94
C THR A 128 -7.78 -6.11 -26.07
N VAL A 129 -8.17 -4.99 -26.67
CA VAL A 129 -8.70 -3.83 -25.93
C VAL A 129 -10.05 -4.23 -25.32
N PRO A 130 -10.36 -3.84 -24.06
CA PRO A 130 -11.65 -4.15 -23.46
C PRO A 130 -12.83 -3.72 -24.34
N SER A 131 -13.76 -4.64 -24.59
CA SER A 131 -14.91 -4.43 -25.48
C SER A 131 -15.69 -3.13 -25.21
N PRO A 132 -15.90 -2.67 -23.95
CA PRO A 132 -16.60 -1.41 -23.68
C PRO A 132 -15.94 -0.15 -24.25
N VAL A 133 -14.64 -0.20 -24.59
CA VAL A 133 -13.87 0.97 -25.06
C VAL A 133 -13.24 0.78 -26.44
N ALA A 134 -13.31 -0.41 -27.04
CA ALA A 134 -12.70 -0.72 -28.34
C ALA A 134 -13.16 0.21 -29.47
N GLU A 135 -14.47 0.36 -29.68
CA GLU A 135 -15.01 1.29 -30.70
C GLU A 135 -14.66 2.75 -30.41
N LYS A 136 -14.66 3.14 -29.12
CA LYS A 136 -14.31 4.49 -28.71
C LYS A 136 -12.84 4.81 -29.02
N PHE A 137 -11.94 3.84 -28.83
CA PHE A 137 -10.54 3.97 -29.22
C PHE A 137 -10.41 4.11 -30.73
N MET A 138 -11.13 3.30 -31.52
CA MET A 138 -11.11 3.42 -32.98
C MET A 138 -11.59 4.78 -33.47
N ASN A 139 -12.62 5.36 -32.84
CA ASN A 139 -13.08 6.71 -33.17
C ASN A 139 -11.98 7.76 -32.95
N VAL A 140 -11.22 7.64 -31.86
CA VAL A 140 -10.09 8.53 -31.56
C VAL A 140 -8.94 8.29 -32.55
N ILE A 141 -8.55 7.03 -32.78
CA ILE A 141 -7.48 6.64 -33.72
C ILE A 141 -7.77 7.15 -35.13
N ASN A 142 -9.03 7.05 -35.59
CA ASN A 142 -9.44 7.47 -36.93
C ASN A 142 -9.30 8.99 -37.17
N THR A 143 -9.10 9.80 -36.11
CA THR A 143 -8.83 11.24 -36.27
C THR A 143 -7.43 11.54 -36.81
N ASP A 144 -6.45 10.66 -36.57
CA ASP A 144 -5.06 10.79 -37.04
C ASP A 144 -4.34 9.42 -36.96
N LYS A 145 -4.68 8.51 -37.89
CA LYS A 145 -4.35 7.08 -37.81
C LYS A 145 -2.86 6.78 -37.63
N ASP A 146 -1.99 7.56 -38.25
CA ASP A 146 -0.54 7.31 -38.26
C ASP A 146 0.15 7.75 -36.95
N ASN A 147 -0.56 8.55 -36.14
CA ASN A 147 -0.01 9.19 -34.95
C ASN A 147 -0.63 8.68 -33.65
N PHE A 148 -1.47 7.65 -33.69
CA PHE A 148 -1.87 6.91 -32.48
C PHE A 148 -1.10 5.60 -32.37
N GLN A 149 -0.59 5.33 -31.17
CA GLN A 149 0.27 4.18 -30.91
C GLN A 149 -0.19 3.41 -29.67
N PHE A 150 -0.25 2.09 -29.80
CA PHE A 150 -0.35 1.19 -28.65
C PHE A 150 1.05 0.84 -28.13
N GLU A 151 1.22 0.91 -26.81
CA GLU A 151 2.48 0.62 -26.13
C GLU A 151 2.27 -0.31 -24.95
N LEU A 152 3.10 -1.33 -24.82
CA LEU A 152 3.16 -2.18 -23.63
C LEU A 152 3.77 -1.39 -22.48
N THR A 153 3.20 -1.49 -21.28
CA THR A 153 3.70 -0.73 -20.12
C THR A 153 3.88 -1.55 -18.86
N ASN A 154 3.05 -2.57 -18.69
CA ASN A 154 3.19 -3.46 -17.55
C ASN A 154 2.79 -4.87 -17.93
N VAL A 155 3.60 -5.83 -17.53
CA VAL A 155 3.27 -7.25 -17.53
C VAL A 155 3.64 -7.73 -16.14
N THR A 156 2.65 -8.22 -15.41
CA THR A 156 2.83 -8.84 -14.10
C THR A 156 2.67 -10.33 -14.26
N GLY A 157 3.65 -11.12 -13.81
CA GLY A 157 3.61 -12.58 -13.79
C GLY A 157 4.34 -13.09 -12.55
N GLY A 158 3.74 -14.01 -11.81
CA GLY A 158 4.36 -14.65 -10.64
C GLY A 158 5.50 -15.61 -11.04
N VAL A 159 6.44 -15.83 -10.13
CA VAL A 159 7.73 -16.51 -10.40
C VAL A 159 7.71 -18.01 -10.08
N THR A 160 6.61 -18.59 -9.61
CA THR A 160 6.57 -20.05 -9.42
C THR A 160 6.33 -20.74 -10.75
N SER A 161 7.17 -21.73 -11.04
CA SER A 161 7.37 -22.47 -12.28
C SER A 161 6.16 -23.24 -12.86
N ASP A 162 4.96 -23.06 -12.33
CA ASP A 162 3.71 -23.58 -12.91
C ASP A 162 2.66 -22.45 -12.87
N PHE A 163 2.65 -21.64 -13.94
CA PHE A 163 1.92 -20.37 -14.08
C PHE A 163 0.50 -20.34 -13.51
N PRO A 164 0.14 -19.30 -12.72
CA PRO A 164 -1.28 -19.05 -12.50
C PRO A 164 -1.80 -17.63 -12.84
N ILE A 165 -1.06 -16.52 -12.69
CA ILE A 165 -1.58 -15.16 -12.99
C ILE A 165 -0.62 -14.29 -13.83
N ILE A 166 -0.87 -14.15 -15.14
CA ILE A 166 -0.29 -13.14 -16.02
C ILE A 166 -1.34 -12.06 -16.32
N ALA A 167 -1.01 -10.81 -16.03
CA ALA A 167 -1.80 -9.65 -16.46
C ALA A 167 -0.91 -8.68 -17.22
N ALA A 168 -1.46 -8.07 -18.27
CA ALA A 168 -0.77 -7.07 -19.04
C ALA A 168 -1.59 -5.78 -19.11
N LYS A 169 -0.87 -4.66 -19.19
CA LYS A 169 -1.40 -3.32 -19.42
C LYS A 169 -0.75 -2.74 -20.67
N ALA A 170 -1.54 -1.98 -21.40
CA ALA A 170 -1.07 -1.18 -22.52
C ALA A 170 -1.55 0.27 -22.37
N ASN A 171 -0.85 1.15 -23.07
CA ASN A 171 -1.24 2.54 -23.28
C ASN A 171 -1.71 2.69 -24.72
N LEU A 172 -2.72 3.53 -24.95
CA LEU A 172 -2.96 4.16 -26.25
C LEU A 172 -2.54 5.62 -26.11
N ARG A 173 -1.63 6.12 -26.96
CA ARG A 173 -1.23 7.54 -26.93
C ARG A 173 -1.16 8.17 -28.32
N TYR A 174 -1.36 9.47 -28.35
CA TYR A 174 -1.09 10.33 -29.49
C TYR A 174 0.37 10.77 -29.49
N VAL A 175 1.11 10.47 -30.55
CA VAL A 175 2.52 10.79 -30.75
C VAL A 175 2.76 11.88 -31.80
N GLY A 176 1.67 12.38 -32.41
CA GLY A 176 1.72 13.43 -33.42
C GLY A 176 1.94 14.82 -32.82
N LYS A 177 2.02 15.82 -33.71
CA LYS A 177 2.32 17.22 -33.38
C LYS A 177 1.11 18.17 -33.47
N ASP A 178 -0.08 17.67 -33.82
CA ASP A 178 -1.28 18.50 -33.94
C ASP A 178 -1.92 18.73 -32.56
N ASP A 179 -1.87 19.97 -32.08
CA ASP A 179 -2.41 20.36 -30.77
C ASP A 179 -3.93 20.17 -30.66
N LYS A 180 -4.67 20.30 -31.77
CA LYS A 180 -6.13 20.11 -31.78
C LYS A 180 -6.48 18.64 -31.68
N VAL A 181 -5.78 17.77 -32.39
CA VAL A 181 -5.93 16.31 -32.25
C VAL A 181 -5.55 15.89 -30.84
N LYS A 182 -4.44 16.42 -30.31
CA LYS A 182 -3.97 16.17 -28.94
C LYS A 182 -5.03 16.56 -27.90
N GLU A 183 -5.64 17.74 -28.03
CA GLU A 183 -6.69 18.22 -27.12
C GLU A 183 -7.95 17.36 -27.20
N ASN A 184 -8.38 17.00 -28.43
CA ASN A 184 -9.54 16.14 -28.64
C ASN A 184 -9.35 14.75 -28.02
N ALA A 185 -8.21 14.11 -28.26
CA ALA A 185 -7.87 12.82 -27.69
C ALA A 185 -7.90 12.86 -26.15
N ARG A 186 -7.33 13.91 -25.55
CA ARG A 186 -7.37 14.13 -24.09
C ARG A 186 -8.80 14.22 -23.57
N ASN A 187 -9.67 14.97 -24.24
CA ASN A 187 -11.07 15.11 -23.85
C ASN A 187 -11.83 13.79 -23.95
N GLU A 188 -11.62 13.01 -25.00
CA GLU A 188 -12.23 11.69 -25.18
C GLU A 188 -11.77 10.70 -24.11
N PHE A 189 -10.47 10.63 -23.82
CA PHE A 189 -9.95 9.76 -22.76
C PHE A 189 -10.46 10.15 -21.37
N ASN A 190 -10.55 11.46 -21.07
CA ASN A 190 -11.17 11.95 -19.85
C ASN A 190 -12.66 11.56 -19.77
N ALA A 191 -13.40 11.69 -20.86
CA ALA A 191 -14.80 11.30 -20.92
C ALA A 191 -15.00 9.79 -20.68
N MET A 192 -14.06 8.94 -21.12
CA MET A 192 -14.10 7.51 -20.83
C MET A 192 -13.85 7.23 -19.34
N MET A 193 -12.84 7.85 -18.74
CA MET A 193 -12.55 7.69 -17.30
C MET A 193 -13.69 8.20 -16.40
N ASP A 194 -14.39 9.25 -16.84
CA ASP A 194 -15.50 9.87 -16.11
C ASP A 194 -16.88 9.34 -16.51
N SER A 195 -16.91 8.28 -17.32
CA SER A 195 -18.16 7.71 -17.83
C SER A 195 -19.07 7.24 -16.70
N LYS A 196 -20.37 7.51 -16.84
CA LYS A 196 -21.40 6.94 -15.95
C LYS A 196 -21.59 5.43 -16.15
N ASP A 197 -21.15 4.90 -17.30
CA ASP A 197 -21.09 3.46 -17.52
C ASP A 197 -19.85 2.89 -16.83
N ALA A 198 -20.08 2.16 -15.74
CA ALA A 198 -19.02 1.53 -14.96
C ALA A 198 -18.16 0.57 -15.79
N LYS A 199 -18.69 -0.06 -16.85
CA LYS A 199 -17.89 -0.93 -17.74
C LYS A 199 -16.87 -0.13 -18.54
N VAL A 200 -17.22 1.09 -18.95
CA VAL A 200 -16.31 2.01 -19.65
C VAL A 200 -15.29 2.57 -18.66
N ALA A 201 -15.76 3.19 -17.57
CA ALA A 201 -14.88 3.87 -16.61
C ALA A 201 -13.89 2.92 -15.91
N SER A 202 -14.25 1.64 -15.70
CA SER A 202 -13.33 0.64 -15.12
C SER A 202 -12.37 0.00 -16.12
N SER A 203 -12.56 0.23 -17.43
CA SER A 203 -11.69 -0.31 -18.48
C SER A 203 -10.44 0.54 -18.72
N VAL A 204 -10.44 1.79 -18.25
CA VAL A 204 -9.37 2.77 -18.49
C VAL A 204 -8.90 3.42 -17.19
N THR A 205 -7.65 3.83 -17.16
CA THR A 205 -6.98 4.50 -16.04
C THR A 205 -6.06 5.61 -16.56
N PRO A 206 -5.69 6.59 -15.72
CA PRO A 206 -4.79 7.67 -16.13
C PRO A 206 -3.46 7.13 -16.66
N TYR A 207 -3.02 7.67 -17.80
CA TYR A 207 -1.70 7.36 -18.35
C TYR A 207 -0.57 7.78 -17.39
N GLN A 208 0.49 6.97 -17.35
CA GLN A 208 1.65 7.14 -16.47
C GLN A 208 2.92 7.35 -17.31
N PRO A 209 3.10 8.54 -17.95
CA PRO A 209 4.32 8.84 -18.67
C PRO A 209 5.53 8.82 -17.73
N LYS A 210 6.73 8.64 -18.29
CA LYS A 210 7.98 8.83 -17.54
C LYS A 210 7.98 10.19 -16.86
N PHE A 211 8.22 10.22 -15.54
CA PHE A 211 7.97 11.40 -14.71
C PHE A 211 9.11 11.57 -13.71
N SER A 212 9.87 12.65 -13.82
CA SER A 212 11.05 12.87 -12.98
C SER A 212 10.69 13.13 -11.50
N PRO A 213 11.60 12.84 -10.55
CA PRO A 213 11.38 13.15 -9.13
C PRO A 213 11.09 14.64 -8.87
N LYS A 214 11.74 15.52 -9.62
CA LYS A 214 11.45 16.96 -9.62
C LYS A 214 9.99 17.26 -9.99
N GLN A 215 9.46 16.62 -11.03
CA GLN A 215 8.07 16.81 -11.42
C GLN A 215 7.11 16.27 -10.34
N VAL A 216 7.47 15.17 -9.65
CA VAL A 216 6.69 14.69 -8.49
C VAL A 216 6.62 15.76 -7.39
N LEU A 217 7.75 16.40 -7.06
CA LEU A 217 7.78 17.49 -6.08
C LEU A 217 6.94 18.71 -6.51
N GLU A 218 6.98 19.06 -7.80
CA GLU A 218 6.13 20.12 -8.36
C GLU A 218 4.64 19.75 -8.28
N THR A 219 4.28 18.49 -8.53
CA THR A 219 2.91 17.97 -8.35
C THR A 219 2.47 18.02 -6.88
N ILE A 220 3.35 17.71 -5.92
CA ILE A 220 3.05 17.87 -4.49
C ILE A 220 2.65 19.31 -4.18
N PHE A 221 3.43 20.29 -4.64
CA PHE A 221 3.10 21.70 -4.40
C PHE A 221 1.79 22.13 -5.07
N ASP A 222 1.50 21.64 -6.28
CA ASP A 222 0.24 21.95 -6.98
C ASP A 222 -0.97 21.34 -6.26
N VAL A 223 -0.90 20.05 -5.91
CA VAL A 223 -2.01 19.34 -5.25
C VAL A 223 -2.25 19.91 -3.86
N GLU A 224 -1.21 20.07 -3.05
CA GLU A 224 -1.33 20.60 -1.69
C GLU A 224 -1.74 22.09 -1.70
N GLY A 225 -1.30 22.86 -2.69
CA GLY A 225 -1.74 24.23 -2.90
C GLY A 225 -3.23 24.34 -3.21
N LYS A 226 -3.78 23.41 -4.00
CA LYS A 226 -5.22 23.32 -4.30
C LYS A 226 -6.04 22.82 -3.12
N ARG A 227 -5.52 21.80 -2.42
CA ARG A 227 -6.23 21.12 -1.32
C ARG A 227 -6.21 21.93 -0.02
N ASN A 228 -5.04 22.46 0.35
CA ASN A 228 -4.77 23.03 1.67
C ASN A 228 -4.31 24.50 1.62
N GLY A 229 -4.09 25.06 0.42
CA GLY A 229 -3.71 26.46 0.22
C GLY A 229 -2.21 26.72 0.31
N LEU A 230 -1.79 27.94 -0.03
CA LEU A 230 -0.37 28.33 -0.10
C LEU A 230 0.39 28.23 1.22
N GLY A 231 -0.30 28.33 2.34
CA GLY A 231 0.30 28.15 3.66
C GLY A 231 0.91 26.76 3.81
N GLU A 232 0.22 25.73 3.32
CA GLU A 232 0.69 24.35 3.37
C GLU A 232 1.87 24.12 2.41
N VAL A 233 1.78 24.65 1.19
CA VAL A 233 2.89 24.62 0.22
C VAL A 233 4.16 25.23 0.82
N ARG A 234 4.03 26.36 1.53
CA ARG A 234 5.17 27.00 2.19
C ARG A 234 5.76 26.12 3.30
N LYS A 235 4.93 25.44 4.11
CA LYS A 235 5.42 24.52 5.14
C LYS A 235 6.19 23.36 4.52
N ILE A 236 5.62 22.69 3.51
CA ILE A 236 6.26 21.57 2.81
C ILE A 236 7.57 22.02 2.18
N LYS A 237 7.57 23.17 1.49
CA LYS A 237 8.78 23.72 0.87
C LYS A 237 9.85 24.05 1.91
N ASP A 238 9.49 24.71 3.01
CA ASP A 238 10.44 25.04 4.07
C ASP A 238 11.03 23.76 4.71
N ALA A 239 10.23 22.71 4.90
CA ALA A 239 10.69 21.42 5.41
C ALA A 239 11.66 20.75 4.43
N VAL A 240 11.30 20.65 3.14
CA VAL A 240 12.17 20.12 2.08
C VAL A 240 13.50 20.89 2.03
N ASP A 241 13.45 22.23 2.00
CA ASP A 241 14.66 23.04 1.93
C ASP A 241 15.55 22.89 3.18
N THR A 242 14.95 22.68 4.35
CA THR A 242 15.70 22.48 5.61
C THR A 242 16.33 21.08 5.65
N ILE A 243 15.56 20.04 5.33
CA ILE A 243 16.05 18.66 5.20
C ILE A 243 17.19 18.57 4.19
N VAL A 244 17.04 19.17 3.00
CA VAL A 244 18.09 19.18 1.96
C VAL A 244 19.39 19.81 2.47
N LYS A 245 19.30 20.90 3.25
CA LYS A 245 20.49 21.52 3.85
C LYS A 245 21.19 20.58 4.83
N GLU A 246 20.46 19.88 5.69
CA GLU A 246 21.05 18.92 6.62
C GLU A 246 21.67 17.72 5.89
N LEU A 247 21.03 17.23 4.83
CA LEU A 247 21.59 16.15 4.00
C LEU A 247 22.90 16.59 3.32
N GLN A 248 22.98 17.84 2.86
CA GLN A 248 24.15 18.40 2.20
C GLN A 248 25.26 18.82 3.18
N ASP A 249 24.96 19.10 4.46
CA ASP A 249 25.94 19.61 5.42
C ASP A 249 27.10 18.62 5.62
N PRO A 250 28.34 19.00 5.24
CA PRO A 250 29.50 18.12 5.36
C PRO A 250 29.87 17.81 6.82
N LYS A 251 29.32 18.51 7.82
CA LYS A 251 29.49 18.18 9.24
C LYS A 251 28.75 16.92 9.66
N ASN A 252 27.69 16.54 8.95
CA ASN A 252 26.94 15.33 9.24
C ASN A 252 27.68 14.12 8.64
N LYS A 253 28.57 13.50 9.42
CA LYS A 253 29.45 12.40 8.98
C LYS A 253 28.92 11.03 9.35
N ASN A 254 28.30 10.89 10.52
CA ASN A 254 27.69 9.65 10.99
C ASN A 254 26.18 9.79 10.85
N ILE A 255 25.58 9.01 9.95
CA ILE A 255 24.14 9.06 9.67
C ILE A 255 23.52 7.68 9.86
N LEU A 256 22.39 7.63 10.55
CA LEU A 256 21.57 6.43 10.69
C LEU A 256 20.24 6.63 9.97
N VAL A 257 19.85 5.70 9.10
CA VAL A 257 18.53 5.67 8.47
C VAL A 257 17.71 4.54 9.09
N VAL A 258 16.52 4.85 9.60
CA VAL A 258 15.65 3.87 10.27
C VAL A 258 14.25 3.80 9.65
N GLY A 259 13.75 2.59 9.46
CA GLY A 259 12.38 2.30 9.04
C GLY A 259 11.53 1.68 10.16
N HIS A 260 10.26 1.43 9.86
CA HIS A 260 9.31 0.90 10.84
C HIS A 260 9.41 -0.63 11.05
N CYS A 261 9.03 -1.11 12.23
CA CYS A 261 8.89 -2.54 12.52
C CYS A 261 7.73 -3.17 11.73
N SER A 262 7.85 -4.47 11.47
CA SER A 262 7.01 -5.23 10.54
C SER A 262 6.98 -4.54 9.18
N PRO A 263 8.17 -4.39 8.54
CA PRO A 263 8.39 -3.56 7.37
C PRO A 263 7.61 -4.09 6.17
N ASP A 264 7.04 -3.19 5.38
CA ASP A 264 6.57 -3.49 4.03
C ASP A 264 7.61 -3.04 3.00
N GLY A 265 7.26 -3.14 1.72
CA GLY A 265 8.18 -2.78 0.65
C GLY A 265 8.51 -1.28 0.64
N ASP A 266 7.63 -0.40 1.11
CA ASP A 266 7.84 1.05 1.09
C ASP A 266 8.85 1.47 2.17
N ALA A 267 8.75 0.88 3.35
CA ALA A 267 9.73 1.07 4.41
C ALA A 267 11.11 0.52 4.05
N VAL A 268 11.18 -0.72 3.52
CA VAL A 268 12.43 -1.31 3.03
C VAL A 268 13.01 -0.44 1.91
N GLY A 269 12.17 -0.01 0.97
CA GLY A 269 12.55 0.83 -0.16
C GLY A 269 13.07 2.20 0.26
N CYS A 270 12.44 2.85 1.25
CA CYS A 270 12.88 4.13 1.79
C CYS A 270 14.24 4.03 2.48
N VAL A 271 14.46 2.99 3.29
CA VAL A 271 15.73 2.76 3.99
C VAL A 271 16.85 2.51 2.98
N ILE A 272 16.64 1.60 2.02
CA ILE A 272 17.62 1.31 0.96
C ILE A 272 17.87 2.55 0.09
N GLY A 273 16.81 3.24 -0.33
CA GLY A 273 16.88 4.42 -1.19
C GLY A 273 17.68 5.55 -0.54
N MET A 274 17.30 6.00 0.66
CA MET A 274 18.01 7.07 1.35
C MET A 274 19.47 6.68 1.64
N THR A 275 19.71 5.46 2.12
CA THR A 275 21.06 4.97 2.42
C THR A 275 21.95 4.93 1.18
N SER A 276 21.45 4.40 0.06
CA SER A 276 22.22 4.27 -1.18
C SER A 276 22.51 5.63 -1.79
N ALA A 277 21.54 6.55 -1.76
CA ALA A 277 21.74 7.91 -2.23
C ALA A 277 22.80 8.65 -1.39
N LEU A 278 22.79 8.49 -0.06
CA LEU A 278 23.81 9.06 0.82
C LEU A 278 25.21 8.46 0.57
N LYS A 279 25.32 7.13 0.51
CA LYS A 279 26.59 6.43 0.26
C LYS A 279 27.17 6.79 -1.12
N GLY A 280 26.31 6.89 -2.14
CA GLY A 280 26.72 7.23 -3.50
C GLY A 280 27.12 8.69 -3.68
N ALA A 281 26.40 9.62 -3.03
CA ALA A 281 26.69 11.05 -3.13
C ALA A 281 27.83 11.51 -2.21
N TYR A 282 27.99 10.86 -1.05
CA TYR A 282 28.96 11.25 -0.02
C TYR A 282 29.75 10.03 0.52
N PRO A 283 30.69 9.47 -0.26
CA PRO A 283 31.44 8.26 0.11
C PRO A 283 32.30 8.39 1.38
N ASP A 284 32.58 9.62 1.83
CA ASP A 284 33.35 9.93 3.03
C ASP A 284 32.52 9.89 4.33
N ARG A 285 31.21 9.64 4.24
CA ARG A 285 30.30 9.57 5.38
C ARG A 285 30.03 8.12 5.77
N ASN A 286 29.92 7.88 7.07
CA ASN A 286 29.48 6.59 7.58
C ASN A 286 27.95 6.55 7.67
N ILE A 287 27.34 5.69 6.84
CA ILE A 287 25.88 5.56 6.73
C ILE A 287 25.45 4.16 7.17
N ASP A 288 24.68 4.09 8.25
CA ASP A 288 24.09 2.85 8.77
C ASP A 288 22.60 2.78 8.39
N ALA A 289 22.12 1.59 8.03
CA ALA A 289 20.74 1.32 7.64
C ALA A 289 20.11 0.34 8.63
N SER A 290 18.91 0.67 9.14
CA SER A 290 18.30 -0.13 10.18
C SER A 290 16.79 -0.30 10.13
N ILE A 291 16.35 -1.53 10.35
CA ILE A 291 14.97 -1.92 10.63
C ILE A 291 15.03 -2.95 11.76
N ASP A 292 14.25 -2.76 12.83
CA ASP A 292 14.24 -3.66 13.98
C ASP A 292 13.10 -4.68 13.87
N ASP A 293 13.13 -5.47 12.81
CA ASP A 293 12.27 -6.64 12.58
C ASP A 293 12.87 -7.50 11.46
N ASP A 294 12.34 -8.71 11.26
CA ASP A 294 12.72 -9.55 10.13
C ASP A 294 12.17 -8.95 8.82
N ILE A 295 12.99 -8.97 7.76
CA ILE A 295 12.56 -8.53 6.43
C ILE A 295 11.77 -9.67 5.75
N PRO A 296 10.54 -9.42 5.24
CA PRO A 296 9.77 -10.44 4.53
C PRO A 296 10.52 -11.04 3.33
N ASN A 297 10.29 -12.34 3.03
CA ASN A 297 10.97 -13.02 1.91
C ASN A 297 10.63 -12.42 0.55
N SER A 298 9.53 -11.68 0.43
CA SER A 298 9.22 -10.90 -0.77
C SER A 298 10.25 -9.83 -1.14
N PHE A 299 11.15 -9.48 -0.22
CA PHE A 299 12.11 -8.39 -0.42
C PHE A 299 13.58 -8.83 -0.28
N ILE A 300 13.87 -10.11 -0.01
CA ILE A 300 15.25 -10.59 0.22
C ILE A 300 16.13 -10.52 -1.03
N HIS A 301 15.51 -10.45 -2.22
CA HIS A 301 16.21 -10.30 -3.49
C HIS A 301 16.41 -8.83 -3.90
N VAL A 302 15.91 -7.87 -3.10
CA VAL A 302 16.09 -6.44 -3.35
C VAL A 302 17.53 -6.06 -2.97
N PRO A 303 18.35 -5.59 -3.92
CA PRO A 303 19.72 -5.17 -3.63
C PRO A 303 19.76 -4.08 -2.55
N GLY A 304 20.65 -4.24 -1.56
CA GLY A 304 20.78 -3.35 -0.42
C GLY A 304 20.00 -3.82 0.82
N VAL A 305 19.16 -4.84 0.71
CA VAL A 305 18.47 -5.44 1.87
C VAL A 305 19.48 -6.08 2.83
N GLU A 306 20.58 -6.61 2.30
CA GLU A 306 21.69 -7.19 3.06
C GLU A 306 22.43 -6.17 3.94
N ASP A 307 22.33 -4.89 3.61
CA ASP A 307 22.92 -3.79 4.37
C ASP A 307 22.05 -3.39 5.58
N ILE A 308 20.78 -3.81 5.62
CA ILE A 308 19.85 -3.50 6.70
C ILE A 308 20.17 -4.38 7.92
N LYS A 309 20.51 -3.72 9.03
CA LYS A 309 20.82 -4.37 10.29
C LYS A 309 19.88 -3.89 11.38
N ARG A 310 19.73 -4.60 12.49
CA ARG A 310 18.87 -4.18 13.60
C ARG A 310 19.69 -3.55 14.75
N PRO A 311 19.07 -2.78 15.65
CA PRO A 311 19.71 -2.37 16.90
C PRO A 311 19.83 -3.55 17.87
N TYR A 312 20.79 -3.48 18.80
CA TYR A 312 20.79 -4.38 19.94
C TYR A 312 19.63 -4.04 20.88
N ASN A 313 18.83 -5.03 21.27
CA ASN A 313 17.70 -4.86 22.17
C ASN A 313 17.90 -5.64 23.48
N ALA A 314 18.60 -5.01 24.44
CA ALA A 314 18.86 -5.60 25.75
C ALA A 314 17.57 -6.01 26.49
N LYS A 315 16.47 -5.26 26.32
CA LYS A 315 15.18 -5.59 26.95
C LYS A 315 14.60 -6.89 26.39
N ALA A 316 14.67 -7.09 25.07
CA ALA A 316 14.23 -8.33 24.44
C ALA A 316 15.08 -9.51 24.91
N VAL A 317 16.42 -9.37 24.90
CA VAL A 317 17.34 -10.43 25.38
C VAL A 317 17.07 -10.80 26.83
N ASN A 318 16.95 -9.82 27.72
CA ASN A 318 16.68 -10.07 29.14
C ASN A 318 15.29 -10.70 29.34
N SER A 319 14.31 -10.31 28.53
CA SER A 319 12.98 -10.93 28.57
C SER A 319 13.02 -12.40 28.17
N VAL A 320 13.81 -12.77 27.15
CA VAL A 320 13.95 -14.16 26.70
C VAL A 320 14.68 -14.98 27.78
N LYS A 321 15.78 -14.46 28.34
CA LYS A 321 16.53 -15.11 29.43
C LYS A 321 15.65 -15.36 30.67
N LYS A 322 14.84 -14.39 31.06
CA LYS A 322 13.88 -14.55 32.17
C LYS A 322 12.85 -15.66 31.89
N ASN A 323 12.38 -15.79 30.64
CA ASN A 323 11.47 -16.87 30.28
C ASN A 323 12.15 -18.24 30.37
N ILE A 324 13.42 -18.34 29.99
CA ILE A 324 14.22 -19.57 30.17
C ILE A 324 14.30 -19.94 31.65
N GLU A 325 14.69 -19.00 32.52
CA GLU A 325 14.79 -19.22 33.98
C GLU A 325 13.46 -19.66 34.60
N MET A 326 12.32 -19.17 34.09
CA MET A 326 10.99 -19.59 34.54
C MET A 326 10.65 -21.01 34.09
N LEU A 327 11.01 -21.38 32.85
CA LEU A 327 10.76 -22.71 32.30
C LEU A 327 11.67 -23.78 32.90
N GLU A 328 12.90 -23.45 33.28
CA GLU A 328 13.82 -24.35 33.99
C GLU A 328 13.26 -24.82 35.34
N LYS A 329 12.36 -24.03 35.93
CA LYS A 329 11.65 -24.36 37.18
C LYS A 329 10.33 -25.12 36.94
N SER A 330 9.93 -25.30 35.69
CA SER A 330 8.67 -25.96 35.32
C SER A 330 8.87 -27.47 35.19
N SER A 331 7.89 -28.24 35.66
CA SER A 331 7.81 -29.69 35.47
C SER A 331 7.08 -30.10 34.18
N GLU A 332 6.64 -29.12 33.37
CA GLU A 332 5.90 -29.38 32.14
C GLU A 332 6.79 -30.04 31.06
N PRO A 333 6.34 -31.13 30.42
CA PRO A 333 7.12 -31.82 29.38
C PRO A 333 7.53 -30.92 28.20
N SER A 334 6.75 -29.87 27.91
CA SER A 334 7.01 -28.90 26.84
C SER A 334 8.14 -27.92 27.17
N ALA A 335 8.52 -27.77 28.44
CA ALA A 335 9.49 -26.77 28.89
C ALA A 335 10.87 -26.96 28.23
N LYS A 336 11.32 -28.21 28.08
CA LYS A 336 12.62 -28.52 27.46
C LYS A 336 12.70 -28.03 26.01
N GLN A 337 11.66 -28.25 25.23
CA GLN A 337 11.61 -27.81 23.83
C GLN A 337 11.50 -26.28 23.73
N GLN A 338 10.73 -25.65 24.62
CA GLN A 338 10.62 -24.19 24.69
C GLN A 338 11.95 -23.52 25.08
N ILE A 339 12.69 -24.10 26.03
CA ILE A 339 14.04 -23.62 26.42
C ILE A 339 15.00 -23.69 25.22
N GLU A 340 14.99 -24.78 24.45
CA GLU A 340 15.83 -24.89 23.25
C GLU A 340 15.50 -23.80 22.22
N MET A 341 14.21 -23.54 21.98
CA MET A 341 13.78 -22.45 21.08
C MET A 341 14.22 -21.08 21.59
N LEU A 342 14.05 -20.80 22.88
CA LEU A 342 14.43 -19.52 23.48
C LEU A 342 15.96 -19.32 23.47
N ASN A 343 16.77 -20.38 23.66
CA ASN A 343 18.22 -20.30 23.55
C ASN A 343 18.68 -19.95 22.13
N LYS A 344 18.05 -20.55 21.11
CA LYS A 344 18.30 -20.15 19.70
C LYS A 344 17.95 -18.69 19.48
N GLU A 345 16.87 -18.21 20.11
CA GLU A 345 16.46 -16.82 20.01
C GLU A 345 17.40 -15.85 20.73
N VAL A 346 17.95 -16.21 21.89
CA VAL A 346 19.02 -15.43 22.56
C VAL A 346 20.23 -15.28 21.63
N ASN A 347 20.71 -16.40 21.06
CA ASN A 347 21.82 -16.38 20.11
C ASN A 347 21.50 -15.52 18.90
N ARG A 348 20.29 -15.65 18.36
CA ARG A 348 19.81 -14.80 17.27
C ARG A 348 19.92 -13.35 17.67
N LEU A 349 19.29 -12.90 18.77
CA LEU A 349 19.27 -11.51 19.26
C LEU A 349 20.65 -10.91 19.59
N GLN A 350 21.64 -11.74 19.91
CA GLN A 350 23.01 -11.30 20.22
C GLN A 350 24.00 -11.46 19.05
N ASP A 351 23.56 -11.94 17.88
CA ASP A 351 24.41 -12.06 16.69
C ASP A 351 24.92 -10.70 16.20
N LYS A 352 26.20 -10.41 16.52
CA LYS A 352 26.90 -9.18 16.18
C LYS A 352 26.95 -8.90 14.67
N SER A 353 26.91 -9.93 13.82
CA SER A 353 26.93 -9.74 12.36
C SER A 353 25.67 -9.07 11.82
N LYS A 354 24.57 -9.18 12.55
CA LYS A 354 23.25 -8.62 12.22
C LYS A 354 22.96 -7.28 12.87
N LEU A 355 23.92 -6.71 13.61
CA LEU A 355 23.77 -5.44 14.33
C LEU A 355 24.57 -4.34 13.67
N PHE A 356 23.99 -3.14 13.53
CA PHE A 356 24.75 -1.97 13.04
C PHE A 356 25.71 -1.42 14.10
N ASP A 357 25.43 -1.69 15.38
CA ASP A 357 26.26 -1.30 16.52
C ASP A 357 26.53 -2.51 17.45
N PRO A 358 27.45 -3.42 17.06
CA PRO A 358 27.67 -4.67 17.78
C PRO A 358 28.34 -4.51 19.16
N ASN A 359 28.98 -3.37 19.44
CA ASN A 359 29.66 -3.12 20.71
C ASN A 359 28.69 -3.02 21.88
N THR A 360 27.44 -2.63 21.62
CA THR A 360 26.37 -2.55 22.62
C THR A 360 25.98 -3.91 23.22
N VAL A 361 26.28 -5.01 22.54
CA VAL A 361 26.08 -6.38 23.07
C VAL A 361 26.94 -6.63 24.31
N ASP A 362 28.15 -6.06 24.33
CA ASP A 362 29.13 -6.22 25.42
C ASP A 362 29.01 -5.10 26.48
N GLY A 363 27.93 -4.30 26.43
CA GLY A 363 27.72 -3.17 27.34
C GLY A 363 28.44 -1.88 26.94
N GLY A 364 28.96 -1.80 25.71
CA GLY A 364 29.50 -0.54 25.16
C GLY A 364 28.43 0.55 25.01
N GLU A 365 28.86 1.81 25.01
CA GLU A 365 27.97 2.95 24.75
C GLU A 365 27.44 2.92 23.32
N ALA A 366 26.20 3.36 23.14
CA ALA A 366 25.58 3.47 21.83
C ALA A 366 26.33 4.48 20.96
N LYS A 367 26.61 4.11 19.71
CA LYS A 367 27.22 4.97 18.70
C LYS A 367 26.46 6.30 18.59
N LYS A 368 27.22 7.39 18.49
CA LYS A 368 26.68 8.74 18.31
C LYS A 368 26.52 9.05 16.82
N TYR A 369 25.36 9.61 16.46
CA TYR A 369 25.06 10.04 15.11
C TYR A 369 24.95 11.57 15.04
N ASP A 370 25.42 12.16 13.95
CA ASP A 370 25.20 13.57 13.67
C ASP A 370 23.76 13.79 13.20
N LEU A 371 23.24 12.81 12.44
CA LEU A 371 21.91 12.81 11.87
C LEU A 371 21.25 11.44 11.97
N VAL A 372 20.02 11.39 12.47
CA VAL A 372 19.15 10.21 12.33
C VAL A 372 18.00 10.55 11.40
N ILE A 373 17.71 9.69 10.43
CA ILE A 373 16.65 9.88 9.44
C ILE A 373 15.63 8.75 9.62
N MET A 374 14.45 9.11 10.11
CA MET A 374 13.33 8.20 10.26
C MET A 374 12.42 8.30 9.04
N VAL A 375 12.17 7.17 8.38
CA VAL A 375 11.37 7.11 7.16
C VAL A 375 10.16 6.20 7.33
N ASP A 376 9.05 6.59 6.68
CA ASP A 376 7.84 5.80 6.50
C ASP A 376 7.26 5.21 7.80
N THR A 377 7.36 5.93 8.92
CA THR A 377 6.90 5.40 10.20
C THR A 377 5.60 6.08 10.61
N PRO A 378 4.42 5.44 10.47
CA PRO A 378 3.14 6.13 10.66
C PRO A 378 2.89 6.58 12.10
N THR A 379 3.39 5.81 13.07
CA THR A 379 3.17 6.06 14.50
C THR A 379 4.40 5.71 15.31
N SER A 380 4.57 6.33 16.49
CA SER A 380 5.67 5.98 17.40
C SER A 380 5.66 4.50 17.81
N GLY A 381 4.49 3.87 17.86
CA GLY A 381 4.34 2.44 18.18
C GLY A 381 4.84 1.49 17.10
N ARG A 382 5.10 1.99 15.88
CA ARG A 382 5.71 1.24 14.78
C ARG A 382 7.24 1.36 14.75
N SER A 383 7.85 2.06 15.71
CA SER A 383 9.31 2.10 15.89
C SER A 383 9.75 1.31 17.11
N SER A 384 10.97 0.79 17.05
CA SER A 384 11.56 0.09 18.19
C SER A 384 12.10 1.05 19.23
N ARG A 385 11.83 0.72 20.50
CA ARG A 385 12.42 1.41 21.64
C ARG A 385 13.93 1.16 21.79
N ALA A 386 14.47 0.17 21.08
CA ALA A 386 15.92 -0.05 21.02
C ALA A 386 16.66 1.09 20.31
N TYR A 387 15.95 1.92 19.53
CA TYR A 387 16.54 3.10 18.91
C TYR A 387 16.73 4.29 19.86
N LYS A 388 16.15 4.24 21.07
CA LYS A 388 16.14 5.36 22.03
C LYS A 388 17.49 6.05 22.22
N PRO A 389 18.58 5.34 22.57
CA PRO A 389 19.87 6.02 22.80
C PRO A 389 20.42 6.72 21.55
N TYR A 390 20.12 6.21 20.35
CA TYR A 390 20.58 6.80 19.10
C TYR A 390 19.79 8.06 18.72
N PHE A 391 18.50 8.13 19.06
CA PHE A 391 17.73 9.38 18.90
C PHE A 391 18.14 10.42 19.94
N GLU A 392 18.39 10.03 21.20
CA GLU A 392 18.79 10.95 22.27
C GLU A 392 20.17 11.56 22.03
N ASN A 393 21.10 10.80 21.45
CA ASN A 393 22.46 11.27 21.19
C ASN A 393 22.63 11.93 19.81
N ALA A 394 21.59 11.89 18.97
CA ALA A 394 21.60 12.47 17.63
C ALA A 394 21.79 14.00 17.68
N GLY A 395 22.60 14.54 16.76
CA GLY A 395 22.68 15.99 16.56
C GLY A 395 21.33 16.56 16.11
N LYS A 396 20.73 15.93 15.10
CA LYS A 396 19.38 16.22 14.59
C LYS A 396 18.66 14.94 14.15
N THR A 397 17.34 15.03 14.09
CA THR A 397 16.49 13.95 13.59
C THR A 397 15.57 14.47 12.49
N ILE A 398 15.63 13.84 11.32
CA ILE A 398 14.73 14.07 10.19
C ILE A 398 13.63 13.02 10.20
N PHE A 399 12.41 13.42 9.87
CA PHE A 399 11.26 12.55 9.70
C PHE A 399 10.63 12.77 8.33
N ILE A 400 10.50 11.71 7.53
CA ILE A 400 9.87 11.74 6.20
C ILE A 400 8.81 10.65 6.13
N ASP A 401 7.55 11.03 5.92
CA ASP A 401 6.44 10.08 5.90
C ASP A 401 5.32 10.53 4.94
N HIS A 402 4.52 9.58 4.49
CA HIS A 402 3.34 9.82 3.66
C HIS A 402 2.03 9.47 4.40
N HIS A 403 2.09 9.09 5.68
CA HIS A 403 0.92 8.87 6.50
C HIS A 403 0.41 10.18 7.13
N PRO A 404 -0.89 10.31 7.44
CA PRO A 404 -1.38 11.45 8.19
C PRO A 404 -0.72 11.55 9.57
N LEU A 405 -0.02 12.66 9.85
CA LEU A 405 0.62 12.89 11.13
C LEU A 405 -0.41 13.18 12.23
N LYS A 406 -0.55 12.25 13.18
CA LYS A 406 -1.43 12.41 14.34
C LYS A 406 -0.61 12.67 15.60
N GLU A 407 -0.47 13.95 15.99
CA GLU A 407 0.43 14.37 17.08
C GLU A 407 0.29 13.58 18.39
N ALA A 408 -0.90 13.12 18.82
CA ALA A 408 -0.96 12.29 20.04
C ALA A 408 -0.41 10.88 19.90
N GLU A 409 -0.42 10.29 18.70
CA GLU A 409 0.27 9.02 18.48
C GLU A 409 1.79 9.19 18.65
N TRP A 410 2.27 10.43 18.74
CA TRP A 410 3.65 10.83 18.97
C TRP A 410 3.86 11.58 20.29
N ALA A 411 2.84 11.77 21.13
CA ALA A 411 2.94 12.59 22.34
C ALA A 411 3.96 12.06 23.35
N ASP A 412 4.16 10.74 23.41
CA ASP A 412 5.11 10.07 24.29
C ASP A 412 6.36 9.55 23.56
N SER A 413 6.55 9.95 22.29
CA SER A 413 7.68 9.50 21.46
C SER A 413 9.02 9.92 22.04
N LYS A 414 9.11 11.10 22.66
CA LYS A 414 10.32 11.56 23.34
C LYS A 414 10.72 10.62 24.47
N ASP A 415 9.77 10.26 25.33
CA ASP A 415 10.06 9.42 26.50
C ASP A 415 10.31 7.95 26.10
N LYS A 416 9.57 7.44 25.10
CA LYS A 416 9.64 6.03 24.69
C LYS A 416 10.76 5.74 23.68
N LEU A 417 10.98 6.64 22.74
CA LEU A 417 11.89 6.47 21.60
C LEU A 417 13.06 7.45 21.63
N GLY A 418 13.12 8.43 22.54
CA GLY A 418 14.14 9.48 22.48
C GLY A 418 13.91 10.52 21.37
N PHE A 419 12.86 10.35 20.57
CA PHE A 419 12.57 11.21 19.42
C PHE A 419 11.49 12.25 19.76
N ASP A 420 11.85 13.53 19.71
CA ASP A 420 10.92 14.64 19.96
C ASP A 420 10.28 15.12 18.65
N MET A 421 9.11 14.55 18.30
CA MET A 421 8.37 14.92 17.09
C MET A 421 7.99 16.41 17.08
N GLY A 422 7.63 16.99 18.23
CA GLY A 422 7.29 18.41 18.33
C GLY A 422 8.47 19.32 17.96
N LYS A 423 9.67 18.96 18.46
CA LYS A 423 10.93 19.63 18.07
C LYS A 423 11.20 19.48 16.58
N ALA A 424 11.05 18.29 16.00
CA ALA A 424 11.28 18.07 14.57
C ALA A 424 10.35 18.93 13.70
N ILE A 425 9.07 19.08 14.07
CA ILE A 425 8.12 19.98 13.38
C ILE A 425 8.56 21.44 13.53
N GLN A 426 8.90 21.88 14.75
CA GLN A 426 9.35 23.25 15.02
C GLN A 426 10.60 23.62 14.23
N GLU A 427 11.55 22.69 14.12
CA GLU A 427 12.81 22.84 13.38
C GLU A 427 12.65 22.58 11.88
N LYS A 428 11.44 22.25 11.41
CA LYS A 428 11.12 21.96 10.01
C LYS A 428 11.89 20.76 9.44
N LEU A 429 12.16 19.79 10.30
CA LEU A 429 12.81 18.51 9.98
C LEU A 429 11.80 17.36 9.82
N ALA A 430 10.50 17.63 10.02
CA ALA A 430 9.42 16.71 9.71
C ALA A 430 8.74 17.09 8.38
N LEU A 431 8.83 16.21 7.39
CA LEU A 431 8.15 16.31 6.10
C LEU A 431 7.09 15.21 5.99
N VAL A 432 5.83 15.62 6.01
CA VAL A 432 4.69 14.71 5.87
C VAL A 432 3.80 15.17 4.73
N VAL A 433 3.55 14.29 3.76
CA VAL A 433 2.69 14.60 2.61
C VAL A 433 1.70 13.45 2.39
N ASP A 434 0.54 13.54 3.04
CA ASP A 434 -0.40 12.41 3.16
C ASP A 434 -1.11 12.00 1.85
N SER A 435 -1.08 12.89 0.86
CA SER A 435 -1.71 12.69 -0.44
C SER A 435 -0.84 11.86 -1.39
N VAL A 436 0.47 11.77 -1.13
CA VAL A 436 1.40 10.97 -1.94
C VAL A 436 1.20 9.49 -1.61
N PRO A 437 1.08 8.60 -2.61
CA PRO A 437 0.68 7.22 -2.38
C PRO A 437 1.80 6.31 -1.87
N ALA A 438 3.05 6.78 -1.79
CA ALA A 438 4.19 6.05 -1.23
C ALA A 438 5.28 7.01 -0.72
N ALA A 439 5.85 6.74 0.44
CA ALA A 439 6.96 7.49 1.04
C ALA A 439 8.23 7.43 0.17
N THR A 440 8.45 6.34 -0.58
CA THR A 440 9.56 6.24 -1.55
C THR A 440 9.55 7.37 -2.59
N GLN A 441 8.38 7.87 -2.98
CA GLN A 441 8.30 9.04 -3.88
C GLN A 441 8.80 10.33 -3.22
N ILE A 442 8.48 10.53 -1.93
CA ILE A 442 8.93 11.70 -1.17
C ILE A 442 10.45 11.63 -0.95
N VAL A 443 10.97 10.47 -0.55
CA VAL A 443 12.41 10.23 -0.38
C VAL A 443 13.16 10.51 -1.68
N THR A 444 12.69 9.97 -2.81
CA THR A 444 13.30 10.19 -4.13
C THR A 444 13.34 11.67 -4.50
N ALA A 445 12.22 12.39 -4.31
CA ALA A 445 12.14 13.83 -4.58
C ALA A 445 13.09 14.66 -3.71
N VAL A 446 13.23 14.31 -2.42
CA VAL A 446 14.17 14.99 -1.50
C VAL A 446 15.62 14.71 -1.91
N CYS A 447 15.98 13.46 -2.21
CA CYS A 447 17.32 13.10 -2.67
C CYS A 447 17.69 13.78 -3.99
N ASP A 448 16.75 13.86 -4.95
CA ASP A 448 16.94 14.58 -6.21
C ASP A 448 17.15 16.08 -5.97
N LYS A 449 16.30 16.69 -5.12
CA LYS A 449 16.42 18.10 -4.74
C LYS A 449 17.75 18.41 -4.05
N ALA A 450 18.30 17.47 -3.30
CA ALA A 450 19.62 17.57 -2.67
C ALA A 450 20.79 17.36 -3.65
N GLY A 451 20.53 17.05 -4.92
CA GLY A 451 21.55 16.74 -5.93
C GLY A 451 22.20 15.37 -5.77
N MET A 452 21.71 14.55 -4.83
CA MET A 452 22.34 13.28 -4.47
C MET A 452 22.18 12.23 -5.57
N LEU A 453 21.06 12.23 -6.29
CA LEU A 453 20.86 11.26 -7.37
C LEU A 453 21.89 11.48 -8.48
N GLY A 454 22.06 12.73 -8.93
CA GLY A 454 23.03 13.09 -9.95
C GLY A 454 24.48 12.70 -9.58
N GLU A 455 24.86 12.84 -8.31
CA GLU A 455 26.18 12.39 -7.84
C GLU A 455 26.27 10.87 -7.71
N MET A 456 25.26 10.21 -7.15
CA MET A 456 25.22 8.74 -7.04
C MET A 456 25.31 8.05 -8.39
N PHE A 457 24.53 8.47 -9.40
CA PHE A 457 24.55 7.88 -10.74
C PHE A 457 25.91 8.04 -11.44
N LYS A 458 26.67 9.12 -11.13
CA LYS A 458 28.04 9.31 -11.63
C LYS A 458 29.07 8.46 -10.87
N ASN A 459 28.94 8.40 -9.54
CA ASN A 459 30.01 7.94 -8.67
C ASN A 459 29.89 6.45 -8.30
N SER A 460 28.70 5.85 -8.36
CA SER A 460 28.48 4.48 -7.88
C SER A 460 27.31 3.79 -8.57
N ALA A 461 27.62 2.95 -9.56
CA ALA A 461 26.64 2.09 -10.23
C ALA A 461 25.95 1.11 -9.25
N GLU A 462 26.68 0.59 -8.25
CA GLU A 462 26.12 -0.29 -7.22
C GLU A 462 25.06 0.42 -6.37
N ASN A 463 25.37 1.62 -5.84
CA ASN A 463 24.39 2.38 -5.06
C ASN A 463 23.23 2.85 -5.93
N ALA A 464 23.46 3.22 -7.18
CA ALA A 464 22.38 3.53 -8.12
C ALA A 464 21.45 2.33 -8.31
N ARG A 465 22.01 1.13 -8.48
CA ARG A 465 21.25 -0.13 -8.59
C ARG A 465 20.42 -0.40 -7.33
N LYS A 466 21.02 -0.31 -6.14
CA LYS A 466 20.34 -0.47 -4.84
C LYS A 466 19.22 0.56 -4.67
N PHE A 467 19.50 1.82 -4.98
CA PHE A 467 18.54 2.92 -4.92
C PHE A 467 17.30 2.63 -5.76
N VAL A 468 17.46 2.40 -7.06
CA VAL A 468 16.31 2.22 -7.96
C VAL A 468 15.54 0.97 -7.58
N ALA A 469 16.21 -0.14 -7.26
CA ALA A 469 15.54 -1.36 -6.84
C ALA A 469 14.70 -1.17 -5.56
N GLY A 470 15.25 -0.46 -4.56
CA GLY A 470 14.52 -0.11 -3.34
C GLY A 470 13.30 0.78 -3.63
N ILE A 471 13.48 1.87 -4.37
CA ILE A 471 12.40 2.81 -4.69
C ILE A 471 11.27 2.14 -5.46
N ILE A 472 11.55 1.39 -6.53
CA ILE A 472 10.50 0.76 -7.33
C ILE A 472 9.79 -0.36 -6.55
N THR A 473 10.49 -1.06 -5.66
CA THR A 473 9.87 -2.06 -4.77
C THR A 473 8.84 -1.40 -3.89
N GLY A 474 9.22 -0.34 -3.19
CA GLY A 474 8.35 0.37 -2.27
C GLY A 474 7.17 1.03 -2.94
N THR A 475 7.43 1.76 -4.02
CA THR A 475 6.36 2.38 -4.80
C THR A 475 5.40 1.33 -5.37
N GLN A 476 5.90 0.19 -5.87
CA GLN A 476 5.03 -0.88 -6.39
C GLN A 476 4.15 -1.48 -5.29
N THR A 477 4.69 -1.76 -4.10
CA THR A 477 3.92 -2.40 -3.02
C THR A 477 2.81 -1.49 -2.51
N ASP A 478 3.12 -0.22 -2.25
CA ASP A 478 2.18 0.67 -1.57
C ASP A 478 1.06 1.19 -2.51
N THR A 479 1.39 1.29 -3.80
CA THR A 479 0.42 1.66 -4.84
C THR A 479 -0.42 0.48 -5.34
N CYS A 480 -0.28 -0.71 -4.74
CA CYS A 480 -0.93 -1.95 -5.19
C CYS A 480 -0.61 -2.30 -6.65
N ALA A 481 0.67 -2.33 -7.01
CA ALA A 481 1.16 -2.46 -8.39
C ALA A 481 0.65 -1.34 -9.30
N TYR A 482 0.87 -0.09 -8.85
CA TYR A 482 0.55 1.15 -9.57
C TYR A 482 -0.94 1.35 -9.87
N LYS A 483 -1.83 0.68 -9.12
CA LYS A 483 -3.28 0.87 -9.25
C LYS A 483 -3.74 2.16 -8.58
N ASN A 484 -3.07 2.56 -7.50
CA ASN A 484 -3.35 3.79 -6.78
C ASN A 484 -2.35 4.87 -7.21
N GLN A 485 -2.84 6.01 -7.68
CA GLN A 485 -2.01 7.13 -8.12
C GLN A 485 -1.88 8.25 -7.07
N ALA A 486 -2.73 8.23 -6.04
CA ALA A 486 -2.72 9.16 -4.92
C ALA A 486 -3.52 8.58 -3.74
N ASN A 487 -3.25 9.09 -2.54
CA ASN A 487 -4.07 8.89 -1.37
C ASN A 487 -5.18 9.94 -1.34
N TYR A 488 -6.40 9.52 -1.68
CA TYR A 488 -7.54 10.43 -1.80
C TYR A 488 -8.15 10.77 -0.44
N HIS A 489 -8.36 12.07 -0.21
CA HIS A 489 -9.25 12.51 0.86
C HIS A 489 -10.69 12.03 0.59
N PRO A 490 -11.54 11.77 1.59
CA PRO A 490 -12.93 11.33 1.36
C PRO A 490 -13.77 12.26 0.48
N SER A 491 -13.47 13.57 0.46
CA SER A 491 -14.10 14.52 -0.47
C SER A 491 -13.65 14.33 -1.92
N GLU A 492 -12.42 13.86 -2.14
CA GLU A 492 -11.83 13.59 -3.45
C GLU A 492 -12.24 12.22 -4.00
N ALA A 493 -12.57 11.27 -3.12
CA ALA A 493 -13.05 9.95 -3.50
C ALA A 493 -14.30 10.01 -4.41
N LYS A 494 -15.10 11.09 -4.29
CA LYS A 494 -16.30 11.35 -5.09
C LYS A 494 -16.04 12.11 -6.40
N LEU A 495 -14.83 12.62 -6.61
CA LEU A 495 -14.49 13.35 -7.83
C LEU A 495 -14.43 12.37 -9.02
N PRO A 496 -14.76 12.85 -10.25
CA PRO A 496 -14.46 12.11 -11.46
C PRO A 496 -12.98 11.75 -11.53
N GLN A 497 -12.64 10.61 -12.12
CA GLN A 497 -11.26 10.10 -12.11
C GLN A 497 -10.29 11.06 -12.81
N SER A 498 -10.73 11.78 -13.84
CA SER A 498 -9.93 12.81 -14.52
C SER A 498 -9.58 14.01 -13.63
N GLN A 499 -10.31 14.20 -12.53
CA GLN A 499 -10.16 15.32 -11.59
C GLN A 499 -9.47 14.91 -10.29
N LYS A 500 -9.03 13.65 -10.18
CA LYS A 500 -8.29 13.18 -9.01
C LYS A 500 -6.79 13.46 -9.17
N ALA A 501 -6.11 13.64 -8.05
CA ALA A 501 -4.65 13.79 -8.03
C ALA A 501 -3.95 12.54 -8.60
N ASN A 502 -2.82 12.75 -9.27
CA ASN A 502 -1.97 11.70 -9.83
C ASN A 502 -0.51 12.06 -9.59
N TYR A 503 0.17 11.30 -8.74
CA TYR A 503 1.59 11.48 -8.43
C TYR A 503 2.53 10.68 -9.33
N TYR A 504 1.99 10.08 -10.39
CA TYR A 504 2.73 9.35 -11.41
C TYR A 504 3.68 8.26 -10.87
N PRO A 505 3.26 7.38 -9.93
CA PRO A 505 4.16 6.41 -9.30
C PRO A 505 4.83 5.43 -10.29
N GLU A 506 4.08 4.93 -11.27
CA GLU A 506 4.65 4.08 -12.34
C GLU A 506 5.58 4.88 -13.25
N GLY A 507 5.19 6.12 -13.54
CA GLY A 507 5.97 7.06 -14.34
C GLY A 507 7.34 7.40 -13.73
N MET A 508 7.40 7.63 -12.42
CA MET A 508 8.65 7.86 -11.70
C MET A 508 9.50 6.60 -11.61
N SER A 509 8.87 5.44 -11.40
CA SER A 509 9.57 4.16 -11.41
C SER A 509 10.22 3.90 -12.78
N ASN A 510 9.49 4.12 -13.87
CA ASN A 510 10.01 3.97 -15.23
C ASN A 510 11.11 4.98 -15.56
N TYR A 511 10.97 6.23 -15.10
CA TYR A 511 12.01 7.25 -15.22
C TYR A 511 13.32 6.78 -14.57
N LEU A 512 13.27 6.26 -13.35
CA LEU A 512 14.45 5.79 -12.62
C LEU A 512 15.08 4.53 -13.23
N ILE A 513 14.26 3.63 -13.78
CA ILE A 513 14.73 2.43 -14.49
C ILE A 513 15.56 2.83 -15.73
N ASP A 514 15.12 3.84 -16.47
CA ASP A 514 15.82 4.34 -17.67
C ASP A 514 17.18 4.98 -17.35
N GLU A 515 17.32 5.56 -16.15
CA GLU A 515 18.61 6.13 -15.70
C GLU A 515 19.64 5.04 -15.37
N LEU A 516 19.23 3.76 -15.30
CA LEU A 516 20.14 2.64 -15.10
C LEU A 516 20.55 1.96 -16.42
N ASN A 517 21.81 1.58 -16.50
CA ASN A 517 22.35 0.76 -17.59
C ASN A 517 22.04 -0.75 -17.44
N GLY A 518 20.80 -1.13 -17.08
CA GLY A 518 20.24 -2.43 -17.50
C GLY A 518 19.87 -3.51 -16.48
N ASP A 519 20.24 -3.46 -15.20
CA ASP A 519 20.06 -4.62 -14.29
C ASP A 519 18.74 -4.65 -13.50
N ILE A 520 18.09 -3.50 -13.34
CA ILE A 520 16.83 -3.36 -12.62
C ILE A 520 15.81 -2.85 -13.62
N ASN A 521 14.95 -3.75 -14.08
CA ASN A 521 13.99 -3.49 -15.14
C ASN A 521 12.68 -4.24 -14.86
N LYS A 522 11.72 -4.17 -15.79
CA LYS A 522 10.41 -4.83 -15.63
C LYS A 522 10.53 -6.35 -15.46
N LYS A 523 11.51 -6.99 -16.10
CA LYS A 523 11.80 -8.43 -15.93
C LYS A 523 12.31 -8.71 -14.52
N TRP A 524 13.31 -7.96 -14.04
CA TRP A 524 13.80 -8.08 -12.68
C TRP A 524 12.67 -7.92 -11.64
N MET A 525 11.80 -6.90 -11.81
CA MET A 525 10.67 -6.67 -10.91
C MET A 525 9.74 -7.89 -10.84
N ARG A 526 9.42 -8.49 -11.99
CA ARG A 526 8.61 -9.73 -12.02
C ARG A 526 9.30 -10.87 -11.31
N GLU A 527 10.59 -11.07 -11.56
CA GLU A 527 11.33 -12.22 -11.04
C GLU A 527 11.68 -12.12 -9.54
N ASN A 528 11.67 -10.91 -8.97
CA ASN A 528 12.23 -10.69 -7.62
C ASN A 528 11.25 -10.07 -6.62
N LEU A 529 10.14 -9.45 -7.05
CA LEU A 529 9.19 -8.77 -6.15
C LEU A 529 7.90 -9.55 -5.87
N PHE A 530 7.79 -10.77 -6.40
CA PHE A 530 6.63 -11.64 -6.23
C PHE A 530 7.06 -12.95 -5.57
N TYR A 531 7.23 -12.93 -4.26
CA TYR A 531 7.46 -14.17 -3.52
C TYR A 531 6.14 -14.89 -3.25
N GLU A 532 6.10 -16.17 -3.59
CA GLU A 532 5.01 -17.08 -3.26
C GLU A 532 5.59 -18.27 -2.48
N LEU A 533 4.74 -18.92 -1.67
CA LEU A 533 5.17 -20.14 -1.00
C LEU A 533 5.61 -21.19 -2.03
N PRO A 534 6.62 -22.02 -1.72
CA PRO A 534 6.95 -23.19 -2.52
C PRO A 534 5.70 -24.04 -2.79
N ASN A 535 5.59 -24.63 -3.98
CA ASN A 535 4.39 -25.38 -4.38
C ASN A 535 4.68 -26.78 -4.93
N ASN A 536 5.88 -27.34 -4.74
CA ASN A 536 6.13 -28.71 -5.19
C ASN A 536 5.20 -29.66 -4.42
N PRO A 537 4.41 -30.51 -5.10
CA PRO A 537 3.56 -31.48 -4.44
C PRO A 537 4.43 -32.48 -3.66
N ILE A 538 4.05 -32.74 -2.41
CA ILE A 538 4.67 -33.80 -1.60
C ILE A 538 3.72 -35.00 -1.74
N THR A 539 4.14 -36.07 -2.43
CA THR A 539 3.39 -37.32 -2.73
C THR A 539 1.94 -37.39 -2.19
N ASN A 540 0.96 -37.28 -3.10
CA ASN A 540 -0.49 -37.29 -2.86
C ASN A 540 -1.08 -36.11 -2.03
N ASN A 541 -0.31 -35.07 -1.70
CA ASN A 541 -0.79 -33.82 -1.08
C ASN A 541 -0.51 -32.58 -1.95
N LEU A 542 -1.36 -31.56 -1.79
CA LEU A 542 -1.19 -30.24 -2.42
C LEU A 542 0.06 -29.55 -1.89
N GLY A 543 0.74 -28.78 -2.75
CA GLY A 543 1.84 -27.91 -2.32
C GLY A 543 1.38 -26.82 -1.34
N PRO A 544 2.29 -26.24 -0.53
CA PRO A 544 1.96 -25.20 0.45
C PRO A 544 1.15 -24.03 -0.10
N LYS A 545 1.45 -23.53 -1.31
CA LYS A 545 0.67 -22.46 -1.97
C LYS A 545 -0.75 -22.91 -2.31
N ASP A 546 -0.93 -24.09 -2.90
CA ASP A 546 -2.26 -24.61 -3.24
C ASP A 546 -3.09 -24.93 -1.99
N ALA A 547 -2.44 -25.34 -0.90
CA ALA A 547 -3.10 -25.56 0.39
C ALA A 547 -3.74 -24.26 0.91
N VAL A 548 -3.03 -23.13 0.84
CA VAL A 548 -3.54 -21.80 1.22
C VAL A 548 -4.80 -21.44 0.43
N LEU A 549 -4.74 -21.57 -0.89
CA LEU A 549 -5.88 -21.23 -1.76
C LEU A 549 -7.08 -22.14 -1.50
N LYS A 550 -6.87 -23.46 -1.43
CA LYS A 550 -7.95 -24.42 -1.15
C LYS A 550 -8.60 -24.19 0.21
N MET A 551 -7.81 -23.86 1.23
CA MET A 551 -8.32 -23.51 2.56
C MET A 551 -9.13 -22.22 2.54
N ALA A 552 -8.64 -21.20 1.85
CA ALA A 552 -9.35 -19.95 1.68
C ALA A 552 -10.74 -20.12 1.05
N LEU A 553 -10.84 -21.05 0.10
CA LEU A 553 -12.06 -21.32 -0.65
C LEU A 553 -13.06 -22.18 0.11
N ARG A 554 -12.59 -23.17 0.88
CA ARG A 554 -13.43 -24.13 1.61
C ARG A 554 -13.86 -23.64 2.99
N GLY A 555 -13.07 -22.81 3.66
CA GLY A 555 -13.28 -22.38 5.04
C GLY A 555 -13.91 -20.99 5.20
N ARG A 556 -14.62 -20.49 4.19
CA ARG A 556 -15.18 -19.13 4.18
C ARG A 556 -16.66 -19.09 4.56
N GLU A 557 -17.01 -18.12 5.40
CA GLU A 557 -18.38 -17.74 5.73
C GLU A 557 -18.86 -16.66 4.77
N MET A 558 -20.01 -16.87 4.16
CA MET A 558 -20.55 -15.96 3.14
C MET A 558 -21.90 -15.39 3.57
N TYR A 559 -22.05 -14.07 3.42
CA TYR A 559 -23.28 -13.33 3.71
C TYR A 559 -23.69 -12.52 2.46
N PRO A 560 -24.32 -13.19 1.46
CA PRO A 560 -24.70 -12.60 0.18
C PRO A 560 -25.55 -11.33 0.29
N GLU A 561 -26.45 -11.27 1.26
CA GLU A 561 -27.40 -10.19 1.47
C GLU A 561 -26.75 -8.84 1.79
N ILE A 562 -25.54 -8.85 2.34
CA ILE A 562 -24.73 -7.65 2.67
C ILE A 562 -23.40 -7.57 1.92
N GLY A 563 -23.12 -8.57 1.07
CA GLY A 563 -21.93 -8.62 0.22
C GLY A 563 -20.64 -8.85 1.01
N LEU A 564 -20.69 -9.75 2.01
CA LEU A 564 -19.58 -10.03 2.92
C LEU A 564 -19.08 -11.46 2.78
N GLY A 565 -17.76 -11.63 2.71
CA GLY A 565 -17.07 -12.91 2.85
C GLY A 565 -16.04 -12.84 3.98
N ILE A 566 -16.04 -13.83 4.87
CA ILE A 566 -15.09 -13.94 5.99
C ILE A 566 -14.31 -15.25 5.87
N MET A 567 -12.99 -15.18 5.95
CA MET A 567 -12.10 -16.34 5.99
C MET A 567 -11.42 -16.41 7.36
N LYS A 568 -11.41 -17.60 7.97
CA LYS A 568 -10.79 -17.84 9.28
C LYS A 568 -9.67 -18.86 9.17
N VAL A 569 -8.49 -18.53 9.71
CA VAL A 569 -7.34 -19.44 9.70
C VAL A 569 -6.72 -19.51 11.09
N ARG A 570 -6.60 -20.72 11.65
CA ARG A 570 -5.98 -20.92 12.96
C ARG A 570 -4.45 -20.99 12.86
N TYR A 571 -3.78 -20.79 14.00
CA TYR A 571 -2.32 -20.84 14.08
C TYR A 571 -1.76 -22.21 13.68
N ASP A 572 -2.36 -23.31 14.14
CA ASP A 572 -1.95 -24.70 13.83
C ASP A 572 -1.99 -24.99 12.32
N VAL A 573 -2.96 -24.40 11.62
CA VAL A 573 -3.06 -24.53 10.17
C VAL A 573 -1.90 -23.82 9.47
N MET A 574 -1.60 -22.58 9.87
CA MET A 574 -0.47 -21.84 9.31
C MET A 574 0.87 -22.49 9.64
N ASP A 575 1.04 -23.02 10.85
CA ASP A 575 2.25 -23.72 11.26
C ASP A 575 2.47 -24.99 10.45
N ASN A 576 1.43 -25.79 10.20
CA ASN A 576 1.55 -26.96 9.32
C ASN A 576 2.01 -26.57 7.91
N ILE A 577 1.43 -25.51 7.32
CA ILE A 577 1.85 -25.00 6.01
C ILE A 577 3.31 -24.54 6.05
N LEU A 578 3.72 -23.86 7.12
CA LEU A 578 5.09 -23.43 7.33
C LEU A 578 6.07 -24.61 7.37
N GLN A 579 5.74 -25.67 8.12
CA GLN A 579 6.60 -26.85 8.20
C GLN A 579 6.73 -27.56 6.85
N GLU A 580 5.66 -27.65 6.07
CA GLU A 580 5.71 -28.23 4.71
C GLU A 580 6.50 -27.34 3.75
N ALA A 581 6.32 -26.01 3.79
CA ALA A 581 7.07 -25.07 2.98
C ALA A 581 8.57 -25.12 3.29
N LYS A 582 8.95 -25.26 4.58
CA LYS A 582 10.34 -25.35 5.03
C LYS A 582 11.09 -26.59 4.53
N LYS A 583 10.38 -27.65 4.11
CA LYS A 583 11.01 -28.81 3.47
C LYS A 583 11.55 -28.48 2.07
N GLN A 584 11.01 -27.44 1.43
CA GLN A 584 11.36 -27.01 0.08
C GLN A 584 12.24 -25.75 0.10
N ASP A 585 11.89 -24.77 0.94
CA ASP A 585 12.67 -23.56 1.17
C ASP A 585 12.78 -23.27 2.67
N LYS A 586 13.98 -23.46 3.22
CA LYS A 586 14.27 -23.29 4.65
C LYS A 586 14.08 -21.85 5.14
N ASN A 587 14.07 -20.87 4.24
CA ASN A 587 13.93 -19.45 4.59
C ASN A 587 12.47 -19.03 4.82
N VAL A 588 11.49 -19.86 4.47
CA VAL A 588 10.07 -19.52 4.67
C VAL A 588 9.78 -19.22 6.15
N THR A 589 9.10 -18.11 6.40
CA THR A 589 8.71 -17.66 7.74
C THR A 589 7.19 -17.77 7.96
N MET A 590 6.74 -17.70 9.23
CA MET A 590 5.31 -17.62 9.54
C MET A 590 4.65 -16.38 8.92
N THR A 591 5.40 -15.27 8.81
CA THR A 591 4.94 -14.05 8.16
C THR A 591 4.63 -14.28 6.68
N ASP A 592 5.45 -15.07 5.98
CA ASP A 592 5.21 -15.40 4.57
C ASP A 592 3.94 -16.23 4.39
N VAL A 593 3.73 -17.22 5.25
CA VAL A 593 2.48 -18.03 5.25
C VAL A 593 1.27 -17.16 5.60
N TYR A 594 1.38 -16.28 6.59
CA TYR A 594 0.30 -15.37 6.95
C TYR A 594 -0.04 -14.40 5.81
N ASN A 595 0.97 -13.87 5.12
CA ASN A 595 0.80 -12.97 4.00
C ASN A 595 0.27 -13.68 2.75
N SER A 596 0.55 -14.98 2.54
CA SER A 596 -0.02 -15.72 1.41
C SER A 596 -1.54 -15.82 1.48
N PHE A 597 -2.14 -15.84 2.68
CA PHE A 597 -3.60 -15.74 2.86
C PHE A 597 -4.17 -14.34 2.54
N LYS A 598 -3.32 -13.32 2.41
CA LYS A 598 -3.70 -11.97 1.98
C LYS A 598 -3.43 -11.73 0.49
N ASN A 599 -2.93 -12.72 -0.24
CA ASN A 599 -2.63 -12.57 -1.65
C ASN A 599 -3.89 -12.20 -2.45
N SER A 600 -3.66 -11.55 -3.59
CA SER A 600 -4.74 -11.04 -4.43
C SER A 600 -5.68 -12.14 -4.90
N GLU A 601 -5.22 -13.37 -5.07
CA GLU A 601 -6.07 -14.52 -5.44
C GLU A 601 -7.08 -14.87 -4.35
N VAL A 602 -6.61 -14.97 -3.10
CA VAL A 602 -7.46 -15.26 -1.94
C VAL A 602 -8.45 -14.11 -1.71
N ASN A 603 -7.97 -12.86 -1.76
CA ASN A 603 -8.82 -11.68 -1.66
C ASN A 603 -9.82 -11.58 -2.83
N ALA A 604 -9.39 -11.92 -4.05
CA ALA A 604 -10.26 -11.92 -5.22
C ALA A 604 -11.34 -12.98 -5.08
N ALA A 605 -11.01 -14.18 -4.61
CA ALA A 605 -11.99 -15.23 -4.37
C ALA A 605 -13.04 -14.82 -3.32
N LEU A 606 -12.65 -14.08 -2.28
CA LEU A 606 -13.60 -13.53 -1.29
C LEU A 606 -14.44 -12.38 -1.86
N LYS A 607 -13.96 -11.66 -2.88
CA LYS A 607 -14.65 -10.54 -3.54
C LYS A 607 -15.31 -10.88 -4.88
N ALA A 608 -15.17 -12.09 -5.41
CA ALA A 608 -15.34 -12.41 -6.83
C ALA A 608 -16.74 -12.10 -7.38
N ASP A 609 -16.85 -11.09 -8.27
CA ASP A 609 -18.13 -10.65 -8.83
C ASP A 609 -18.66 -11.64 -9.91
N PRO A 610 -19.76 -12.36 -9.67
CA PRO A 610 -20.36 -13.33 -10.58
C PRO A 610 -21.04 -12.69 -11.80
N LYS A 611 -21.09 -11.35 -11.90
CA LYS A 611 -21.61 -10.66 -13.10
C LYS A 611 -20.63 -10.71 -14.26
N PHE A 612 -19.35 -10.95 -13.98
CA PHE A 612 -18.28 -10.94 -14.98
C PHE A 612 -17.77 -12.35 -15.34
N SER A 613 -18.21 -13.40 -14.64
CA SER A 613 -18.13 -14.75 -15.21
C SER A 613 -19.30 -14.96 -16.16
N LYS A 614 -19.01 -15.42 -17.38
CA LYS A 614 -20.03 -16.20 -18.11
C LYS A 614 -20.36 -17.36 -17.18
N SER A 615 -21.63 -17.62 -16.87
CA SER A 615 -22.02 -18.80 -16.09
C SER A 615 -21.38 -20.02 -16.76
N ASN A 616 -20.33 -20.58 -16.16
CA ASN A 616 -19.73 -21.79 -16.69
C ASN A 616 -20.62 -22.93 -16.19
N PRO A 617 -21.30 -23.67 -17.08
CA PRO A 617 -22.12 -24.79 -16.64
C PRO A 617 -21.29 -25.88 -15.96
N ASN A 618 -19.95 -25.89 -16.12
CA ASN A 618 -19.02 -26.86 -15.53
C ASN A 618 -17.74 -26.16 -15.02
N PRO A 619 -17.76 -25.54 -13.82
CA PRO A 619 -16.56 -24.91 -13.26
C PRO A 619 -15.50 -25.95 -12.89
N VAL A 620 -14.30 -25.84 -13.50
CA VAL A 620 -13.24 -26.85 -13.36
C VAL A 620 -12.36 -26.53 -12.15
N THR A 621 -12.00 -25.26 -11.96
CA THR A 621 -11.07 -24.84 -10.91
C THR A 621 -11.77 -24.33 -9.66
N ASP A 622 -11.08 -24.38 -8.52
CA ASP A 622 -11.65 -23.91 -7.25
C ASP A 622 -11.90 -22.38 -7.28
N SER A 623 -11.08 -21.59 -8.00
CA SER A 623 -11.34 -20.15 -8.20
C SER A 623 -12.56 -19.87 -9.08
N GLU A 624 -12.85 -20.70 -10.09
CA GLU A 624 -14.06 -20.57 -10.91
C GLU A 624 -15.31 -20.91 -10.10
N LYS A 625 -15.27 -22.04 -9.37
CA LYS A 625 -16.33 -22.40 -8.41
C LYS A 625 -16.57 -21.26 -7.43
N ALA A 626 -15.51 -20.64 -6.93
CA ALA A 626 -15.58 -19.51 -6.02
C ALA A 626 -16.20 -18.24 -6.63
N ALA A 627 -15.90 -17.94 -7.90
CA ALA A 627 -16.49 -16.81 -8.60
C ALA A 627 -17.99 -17.00 -8.92
N GLU A 628 -18.45 -18.24 -8.99
CA GLU A 628 -19.85 -18.59 -9.23
C GLU A 628 -20.70 -18.68 -7.95
N THR A 629 -20.05 -18.82 -6.79
CA THR A 629 -20.75 -19.21 -5.56
C THR A 629 -21.78 -18.24 -5.01
N TYR A 630 -21.74 -16.91 -5.25
CA TYR A 630 -22.83 -16.03 -4.78
C TYR A 630 -22.91 -14.63 -5.42
N ARG A 631 -24.16 -14.18 -5.63
CA ARG A 631 -24.55 -12.82 -6.04
C ARG A 631 -24.96 -11.99 -4.84
N SER A 632 -24.68 -10.69 -4.87
CA SER A 632 -25.05 -9.75 -3.80
C SER A 632 -25.66 -8.48 -4.38
N PRO A 633 -26.65 -7.86 -3.69
CA PRO A 633 -27.05 -6.49 -4.01
C PRO A 633 -25.90 -5.47 -3.87
N TYR A 634 -24.84 -5.84 -3.14
CA TYR A 634 -23.66 -5.02 -2.91
C TYR A 634 -22.44 -5.46 -3.75
N ASP A 635 -22.64 -6.12 -4.90
CA ASP A 635 -21.52 -6.62 -5.74
C ASP A 635 -20.45 -5.56 -6.04
N SER A 636 -20.87 -4.32 -6.26
CA SER A 636 -19.94 -3.22 -6.58
C SER A 636 -19.23 -2.61 -5.36
N ASP A 637 -19.51 -3.10 -4.15
CA ASP A 637 -18.92 -2.64 -2.88
C ASP A 637 -18.75 -3.79 -1.88
N ARG A 638 -18.29 -4.96 -2.34
CA ARG A 638 -18.12 -6.14 -1.48
C ARG A 638 -17.05 -5.94 -0.42
N VAL A 639 -17.24 -6.59 0.72
CA VAL A 639 -16.31 -6.62 1.85
C VAL A 639 -15.74 -8.03 2.00
N ALA A 640 -14.43 -8.15 2.00
CA ALA A 640 -13.71 -9.37 2.34
C ALA A 640 -12.96 -9.17 3.66
N VAL A 641 -13.05 -10.16 4.54
CA VAL A 641 -12.35 -10.16 5.82
C VAL A 641 -11.52 -11.42 5.95
N PHE A 642 -10.22 -11.24 6.18
CA PHE A 642 -9.34 -12.32 6.61
C PHE A 642 -9.11 -12.20 8.12
N MET A 643 -9.47 -13.25 8.85
CA MET A 643 -9.25 -13.41 10.28
C MET A 643 -8.24 -14.53 10.51
N ALA A 644 -7.15 -14.24 11.21
CA ALA A 644 -6.15 -15.25 11.55
C ALA A 644 -5.89 -15.27 13.05
N GLN A 645 -5.78 -16.46 13.63
CA GLN A 645 -5.16 -16.61 14.94
C GLN A 645 -3.63 -16.47 14.75
N ASN A 646 -3.16 -15.22 14.72
CA ASN A 646 -1.79 -14.87 14.39
C ASN A 646 -0.81 -15.14 15.55
N GLN A 647 -1.34 -15.39 16.75
CA GLN A 647 -0.57 -15.82 17.91
C GLN A 647 -1.36 -16.85 18.71
N LYS A 648 -0.68 -17.91 19.14
CA LYS A 648 -1.23 -18.93 20.03
C LYS A 648 -0.54 -18.86 21.39
N GLN A 649 -1.32 -18.93 22.45
CA GLN A 649 -0.81 -18.99 23.82
C GLN A 649 0.12 -20.21 23.98
N GLY A 650 1.25 -20.00 24.66
CA GLY A 650 2.29 -21.01 24.83
C GLY A 650 3.27 -21.15 23.66
N THR A 651 3.07 -20.43 22.54
CA THR A 651 4.06 -20.38 21.44
C THR A 651 4.94 -19.14 21.55
N LEU A 652 6.11 -19.17 20.90
CA LEU A 652 6.96 -17.99 20.77
C LEU A 652 6.21 -16.94 19.92
N ASN A 653 6.11 -15.71 20.41
CA ASN A 653 5.57 -14.58 19.67
C ASN A 653 6.67 -13.79 18.94
N LYS A 654 6.27 -12.81 18.14
CA LYS A 654 7.20 -11.94 17.41
C LYS A 654 8.15 -11.11 18.28
N PHE A 655 7.85 -10.97 19.58
CA PHE A 655 8.71 -10.29 20.55
C PHE A 655 9.63 -11.25 21.29
N SER A 656 9.76 -12.49 20.80
CA SER A 656 10.61 -13.52 21.40
C SER A 656 10.18 -13.92 22.80
N GLN A 657 8.89 -13.83 23.09
CA GLN A 657 8.31 -14.21 24.38
C GLN A 657 7.35 -15.38 24.21
N ILE A 658 7.21 -16.20 25.25
CA ILE A 658 6.10 -17.16 25.30
C ILE A 658 4.80 -16.36 25.43
N ALA A 659 3.94 -16.47 24.44
CA ALA A 659 2.67 -15.77 24.40
C ALA A 659 1.79 -16.19 25.59
N ASP A 660 1.38 -15.22 26.41
CA ASP A 660 0.43 -15.41 27.51
C ASP A 660 -1.03 -15.37 27.03
N LYS A 661 -1.27 -14.89 25.80
CA LYS A 661 -2.59 -14.68 25.20
C LYS A 661 -2.63 -15.17 23.76
N ASN A 662 -3.82 -15.57 23.32
CA ASN A 662 -4.11 -15.75 21.90
C ASN A 662 -4.38 -14.37 21.26
N MET A 663 -3.97 -14.20 20.00
CA MET A 663 -4.27 -13.00 19.22
C MET A 663 -5.00 -13.37 17.93
N ILE A 664 -6.11 -12.67 17.67
CA ILE A 664 -6.79 -12.69 16.39
C ILE A 664 -6.48 -11.39 15.65
N SER A 665 -5.89 -11.53 14.47
CA SER A 665 -5.61 -10.44 13.55
C SER A 665 -6.68 -10.39 12.46
N PHE A 666 -7.11 -9.18 12.11
CA PHE A 666 -8.10 -8.90 11.08
C PHE A 666 -7.47 -8.12 9.95
N SER A 667 -7.80 -8.50 8.72
CA SER A 667 -7.50 -7.75 7.51
C SER A 667 -8.81 -7.55 6.75
N PHE A 668 -9.30 -6.31 6.77
CA PHE A 668 -10.53 -5.89 6.10
C PHE A 668 -10.19 -5.32 4.72
N ARG A 669 -10.97 -5.67 3.71
CA ARG A 669 -10.84 -5.18 2.34
C ARG A 669 -12.22 -4.81 1.80
N SER A 670 -12.44 -3.55 1.43
CA SER A 670 -13.68 -3.08 0.80
C SER A 670 -13.50 -2.82 -0.70
N GLY A 671 -14.59 -2.63 -1.44
CA GLY A 671 -14.57 -2.27 -2.86
C GLY A 671 -14.18 -0.82 -3.15
N GLY A 672 -13.83 -0.04 -2.12
CA GLY A 672 -13.41 1.36 -2.25
C GLY A 672 -14.55 2.35 -2.47
N LYS A 673 -15.81 1.91 -2.54
CA LYS A 673 -16.97 2.81 -2.62
C LYS A 673 -17.45 3.29 -1.26
N THR A 674 -17.10 2.56 -0.20
CA THR A 674 -17.45 2.91 1.18
C THR A 674 -16.23 2.79 2.11
N ASN A 675 -16.38 3.32 3.33
CA ASN A 675 -15.41 3.22 4.42
C ASN A 675 -15.57 1.93 5.25
N ALA A 676 -16.21 0.88 4.70
CA ALA A 676 -16.57 -0.31 5.47
C ALA A 676 -15.36 -0.99 6.14
N ALA A 677 -14.20 -1.02 5.47
CA ALA A 677 -13.00 -1.58 6.06
C ALA A 677 -12.55 -0.79 7.31
N GLN A 678 -12.55 0.55 7.23
CA GLN A 678 -12.19 1.42 8.37
C GLN A 678 -13.17 1.27 9.53
N VAL A 679 -14.47 1.29 9.26
CA VAL A 679 -15.51 1.19 10.29
C VAL A 679 -15.39 -0.14 11.01
N LEU A 680 -15.29 -1.26 10.28
CA LEU A 680 -15.12 -2.58 10.87
C LEU A 680 -13.81 -2.70 11.66
N ALA A 681 -12.69 -2.19 11.14
CA ALA A 681 -11.44 -2.20 11.87
C ALA A 681 -11.53 -1.41 13.19
N THR A 682 -12.21 -0.26 13.18
CA THR A 682 -12.39 0.61 14.35
C THR A 682 -13.13 -0.09 15.49
N VAL A 683 -14.08 -0.99 15.19
CA VAL A 683 -14.77 -1.81 16.21
C VAL A 683 -13.76 -2.63 17.03
N PHE A 684 -12.73 -3.17 16.38
CA PHE A 684 -11.70 -4.00 16.99
C PHE A 684 -10.45 -3.20 17.40
N GLY A 685 -10.58 -1.88 17.59
CA GLY A 685 -9.45 -1.01 17.97
C GLY A 685 -8.39 -0.83 16.88
N GLY A 686 -8.73 -1.17 15.63
CA GLY A 686 -7.87 -1.03 14.46
C GLY A 686 -8.11 0.24 13.66
N GLY A 687 -7.49 0.31 12.49
CA GLY A 687 -7.55 1.46 11.59
C GLY A 687 -6.97 1.17 10.21
N GLY A 688 -6.94 2.18 9.34
CA GLY A 688 -6.39 2.08 7.98
C GLY A 688 -7.13 2.98 6.99
N HIS A 689 -7.09 2.60 5.72
CA HIS A 689 -7.73 3.30 4.60
C HIS A 689 -9.12 2.74 4.28
N ALA A 690 -9.96 3.52 3.59
CA ALA A 690 -11.33 3.13 3.26
C ALA A 690 -11.40 1.78 2.51
N ALA A 691 -10.43 1.52 1.64
CA ALA A 691 -10.29 0.29 0.86
C ALA A 691 -9.66 -0.89 1.63
N ALA A 692 -8.82 -0.62 2.63
CA ALA A 692 -8.05 -1.62 3.34
C ALA A 692 -7.71 -1.15 4.76
N ALA A 693 -8.08 -1.94 5.75
CA ALA A 693 -7.80 -1.66 7.16
C ALA A 693 -7.47 -2.95 7.90
N GLY A 694 -6.91 -2.83 9.11
CA GLY A 694 -6.56 -3.97 9.93
C GLY A 694 -6.80 -3.69 11.42
N ALA A 695 -6.93 -4.77 12.18
CA ALA A 695 -7.11 -4.72 13.63
C ALA A 695 -6.49 -5.96 14.28
N ASN A 696 -6.26 -5.90 15.59
CA ASN A 696 -5.84 -7.04 16.38
C ASN A 696 -6.58 -7.01 17.73
N ILE A 697 -7.05 -8.17 18.18
CA ILE A 697 -7.50 -8.35 19.56
C ILE A 697 -6.69 -9.48 20.20
N SER A 698 -6.33 -9.31 21.47
CA SER A 698 -5.50 -10.28 22.20
C SER A 698 -6.03 -10.50 23.60
N MET A 699 -6.47 -11.71 23.91
CA MET A 699 -7.00 -12.10 25.23
C MET A 699 -6.60 -13.54 25.55
N ARG A 700 -6.63 -13.89 26.83
CA ARG A 700 -6.37 -15.27 27.28
C ARG A 700 -7.47 -16.18 26.74
N ASP A 701 -7.08 -17.36 26.25
CA ASP A 701 -8.00 -18.39 25.71
C ASP A 701 -8.88 -17.97 24.51
N LEU A 702 -8.63 -16.79 23.92
CA LEU A 702 -9.36 -16.26 22.78
C LEU A 702 -9.28 -17.20 21.57
N ASN A 703 -10.41 -17.46 20.93
CA ASN A 703 -10.51 -18.22 19.69
C ASN A 703 -11.70 -17.70 18.84
N PHE A 704 -11.90 -18.26 17.64
CA PHE A 704 -12.94 -17.78 16.72
C PHE A 704 -14.38 -17.94 17.24
N ASN A 705 -14.60 -18.83 18.21
CA ASN A 705 -15.91 -19.10 18.81
C ASN A 705 -16.12 -18.34 20.13
N SER A 706 -15.10 -17.61 20.60
CA SER A 706 -15.21 -16.78 21.80
C SER A 706 -16.33 -15.75 21.64
N LYS A 707 -17.23 -15.70 22.63
CA LYS A 707 -18.29 -14.69 22.72
C LYS A 707 -17.72 -13.42 23.34
N LEU A 708 -17.93 -12.31 22.68
CA LEU A 708 -17.36 -11.01 23.01
C LEU A 708 -18.47 -10.01 23.33
N THR A 709 -18.19 -9.17 24.32
CA THR A 709 -19.01 -8.01 24.70
C THR A 709 -18.30 -6.75 24.22
N VAL A 710 -19.04 -5.84 23.60
CA VAL A 710 -18.52 -4.54 23.17
C VAL A 710 -19.02 -3.46 24.12
N LYS A 711 -18.11 -2.64 24.64
CA LYS A 711 -18.42 -1.46 25.44
C LYS A 711 -18.16 -0.20 24.63
N VAL A 712 -19.11 0.74 24.66
CA VAL A 712 -18.98 2.08 24.09
C VAL A 712 -19.04 3.07 25.24
N ASP A 713 -18.00 3.89 25.40
CA ASP A 713 -17.83 4.83 26.51
C ASP A 713 -18.02 4.17 27.89
N GLY A 714 -17.54 2.93 28.02
CA GLY A 714 -17.63 2.14 29.25
C GLY A 714 -18.95 1.39 29.47
N GLN A 715 -19.98 1.63 28.65
CA GLN A 715 -21.28 0.94 28.75
C GLN A 715 -21.39 -0.19 27.72
N VAL A 716 -21.97 -1.32 28.13
CA VAL A 716 -22.20 -2.46 27.22
C VAL A 716 -23.18 -2.05 26.12
N ALA A 717 -22.74 -2.20 24.86
CA ALA A 717 -23.57 -1.96 23.69
C ALA A 717 -24.39 -3.22 23.37
N ASN A 718 -25.68 -3.17 23.70
CA ASN A 718 -26.59 -4.32 23.55
C ASN A 718 -27.05 -4.57 22.10
N ASP A 719 -26.81 -3.62 21.20
CA ASP A 719 -27.25 -3.69 19.81
C ASP A 719 -26.14 -3.28 18.82
N ALA A 720 -26.27 -3.72 17.57
CA ALA A 720 -25.26 -3.47 16.54
C ALA A 720 -25.21 -2.02 16.06
N LYS A 721 -26.33 -1.28 16.16
CA LYS A 721 -26.43 0.09 15.68
C LYS A 721 -25.61 1.02 16.58
N THR A 722 -25.66 0.84 17.89
CA THR A 722 -24.83 1.57 18.84
C THR A 722 -23.34 1.39 18.55
N ILE A 723 -22.91 0.14 18.25
CA ILE A 723 -21.52 -0.17 17.89
C ILE A 723 -21.14 0.49 16.56
N TYR A 724 -21.99 0.36 15.54
CA TYR A 724 -21.79 0.99 14.23
C TYR A 724 -21.68 2.52 14.33
N ASP A 725 -22.60 3.17 15.03
CA ASP A 725 -22.63 4.62 15.16
C ASP A 725 -21.37 5.14 15.85
N ALA A 726 -20.90 4.45 16.90
CA ALA A 726 -19.66 4.79 17.57
C ALA A 726 -18.43 4.65 16.66
N ALA A 727 -18.32 3.53 15.95
CA ALA A 727 -17.21 3.27 15.04
C ALA A 727 -17.21 4.25 13.85
N ASN A 728 -18.38 4.51 13.26
CA ASN A 728 -18.54 5.44 12.15
C ASN A 728 -18.29 6.90 12.57
N ASN A 729 -18.72 7.29 13.78
CA ASN A 729 -18.33 8.58 14.36
C ASN A 729 -16.81 8.71 14.41
N ASN A 730 -16.12 7.70 14.93
CA ASN A 730 -14.67 7.73 15.06
C ASN A 730 -13.96 7.86 13.71
N VAL A 731 -14.42 7.13 12.69
CA VAL A 731 -13.91 7.27 11.32
C VAL A 731 -14.13 8.68 10.78
N ASN A 732 -15.34 9.24 10.97
CA ASN A 732 -15.66 10.58 10.49
C ASN A 732 -14.86 11.68 11.20
N VAL A 733 -14.71 11.59 12.52
CA VAL A 733 -13.89 12.52 13.31
C VAL A 733 -12.42 12.41 12.91
N SER A 734 -11.90 11.18 12.79
CA SER A 734 -10.52 10.92 12.35
C SER A 734 -10.25 11.56 10.99
N ASN A 735 -11.16 11.36 10.03
CA ASN A 735 -11.02 11.84 8.66
C ASN A 735 -11.37 13.33 8.47
N ASN A 736 -11.80 14.05 9.51
CA ASN A 736 -12.17 15.46 9.38
C ASN A 736 -10.97 16.38 9.66
N ASN A 737 -10.36 16.89 8.60
CA ASN A 737 -9.17 17.75 8.68
C ASN A 737 -9.44 19.17 9.22
N LYS A 738 -10.71 19.55 9.44
CA LYS A 738 -11.08 20.84 10.04
C LYS A 738 -11.11 20.81 11.57
N ILE A 739 -11.14 19.63 12.17
CA ILE A 739 -11.16 19.47 13.63
C ILE A 739 -9.71 19.37 14.10
N ASN A 740 -9.32 20.21 15.04
CA ASN A 740 -7.99 20.10 15.63
C ASN A 740 -7.87 18.82 16.47
N PHE A 741 -6.63 18.38 16.70
CA PHE A 741 -6.34 17.11 17.33
C PHE A 741 -6.95 16.95 18.74
N LYS A 742 -6.83 17.98 19.59
CA LYS A 742 -7.33 17.93 20.98
C LYS A 742 -8.84 17.78 21.04
N ASP A 743 -9.54 18.33 20.06
CA ASP A 743 -10.99 18.23 19.98
C ASP A 743 -11.42 16.91 19.31
N LYS A 744 -10.64 16.38 18.35
CA LYS A 744 -10.87 15.02 17.83
C LYS A 744 -10.89 14.01 18.96
N ALA A 745 -9.87 13.99 19.82
CA ALA A 745 -9.80 13.03 20.94
C ALA A 745 -11.02 13.08 21.88
N LYS A 746 -11.59 14.27 22.12
CA LYS A 746 -12.82 14.44 22.91
C LYS A 746 -14.09 13.99 22.20
N MET A 747 -14.08 14.00 20.87
CA MET A 747 -15.21 13.60 20.02
C MET A 747 -15.19 12.10 19.68
N MET A 748 -14.06 11.43 19.86
CA MET A 748 -13.94 9.98 19.66
C MET A 748 -14.67 9.24 20.78
N LYS A 749 -15.39 8.20 20.39
CA LYS A 749 -16.00 7.20 21.26
C LYS A 749 -14.97 6.16 21.68
N LYS A 750 -14.95 5.80 22.96
CA LYS A 750 -14.09 4.72 23.46
C LYS A 750 -14.79 3.39 23.17
N ILE A 751 -14.22 2.58 22.28
CA ILE A 751 -14.74 1.25 21.96
C ILE A 751 -13.81 0.21 22.56
N GLU A 752 -14.35 -0.65 23.43
CA GLU A 752 -13.60 -1.70 24.11
C GLU A 752 -14.27 -3.05 23.87
N ILE A 753 -13.47 -4.09 23.70
CA ILE A 753 -13.95 -5.46 23.54
C ILE A 753 -13.40 -6.29 24.70
N GLU A 754 -14.24 -7.13 25.27
CA GLU A 754 -13.88 -8.09 26.32
C GLU A 754 -14.54 -9.45 26.09
N MET A 755 -13.99 -10.50 26.72
CA MET A 755 -14.64 -11.81 26.77
C MET A 755 -15.95 -11.70 27.55
N SER A 756 -17.03 -12.25 26.99
CA SER A 756 -18.29 -12.40 27.71
C SER A 756 -18.11 -13.35 28.90
N GLN A 757 -18.57 -12.93 30.08
CA GLN A 757 -18.48 -13.73 31.31
C GLN A 757 -19.64 -14.71 31.46
N ASP A 758 -20.81 -14.38 30.91
CA ASP A 758 -22.05 -15.16 31.00
C ASP A 758 -22.35 -15.93 29.69
N GLY A 759 -21.46 -15.84 28.70
CA GLY A 759 -21.62 -16.41 27.37
C GLY A 759 -22.59 -15.63 26.48
N THR A 760 -23.23 -14.58 26.99
CA THR A 760 -24.07 -13.67 26.21
C THR A 760 -23.17 -12.70 25.46
N GLY A 761 -23.26 -12.69 24.13
CA GLY A 761 -22.35 -11.88 23.31
C GLY A 761 -22.31 -12.38 21.88
N ARG A 762 -21.34 -11.85 21.12
CA ARG A 762 -21.16 -12.14 19.70
C ARG A 762 -19.74 -12.62 19.44
N THR A 763 -19.60 -13.59 18.56
CA THR A 763 -18.30 -13.93 17.97
C THR A 763 -17.82 -12.76 17.11
N CYS A 764 -16.53 -12.79 16.75
CA CYS A 764 -15.97 -11.81 15.84
C CYS A 764 -16.73 -11.76 14.49
N SER A 765 -17.09 -12.91 13.91
CA SER A 765 -17.89 -12.96 12.67
C SER A 765 -19.26 -12.31 12.84
N GLU A 766 -19.96 -12.62 13.92
CA GLU A 766 -21.29 -12.07 14.21
C GLU A 766 -21.21 -10.54 14.36
N LEU A 767 -20.22 -10.01 15.08
CA LEU A 767 -19.99 -8.57 15.18
C LEU A 767 -19.76 -7.91 13.82
N ILE A 768 -18.91 -8.50 12.99
CA ILE A 768 -18.61 -7.97 11.65
C ILE A 768 -19.87 -7.94 10.78
N ARG A 769 -20.61 -9.05 10.73
CA ARG A 769 -21.87 -9.17 9.99
C ARG A 769 -22.87 -8.13 10.46
N ASP A 770 -23.07 -8.01 11.76
CA ASP A 770 -24.11 -7.16 12.33
C ASP A 770 -23.80 -5.67 12.12
N VAL A 771 -22.56 -5.25 12.36
CA VAL A 771 -22.12 -3.86 12.12
C VAL A 771 -22.21 -3.49 10.64
N LEU A 772 -21.77 -4.38 9.74
CA LEU A 772 -21.90 -4.12 8.30
C LEU A 772 -23.37 -4.06 7.87
N THR A 773 -24.24 -4.86 8.48
CA THR A 773 -25.68 -4.80 8.23
C THR A 773 -26.27 -3.44 8.58
N GLU A 774 -25.89 -2.86 9.73
CA GLU A 774 -26.31 -1.50 10.10
C GLU A 774 -25.76 -0.44 9.15
N MET A 775 -24.51 -0.58 8.74
CA MET A 775 -23.92 0.30 7.73
C MET A 775 -24.69 0.27 6.40
N ARG A 776 -25.13 -0.92 5.96
CA ARG A 776 -25.95 -1.09 4.76
C ARG A 776 -27.34 -0.47 4.87
N LYS A 777 -27.94 -0.41 6.07
CA LYS A 777 -29.19 0.32 6.29
C LYS A 777 -28.99 1.83 6.12
N ALA A 778 -27.86 2.37 6.57
CA ALA A 778 -27.51 3.79 6.46
C ALA A 778 -27.10 4.21 5.03
N THR A 779 -26.65 3.26 4.21
CA THR A 779 -26.21 3.48 2.81
C THR A 779 -26.95 2.53 1.87
N PRO A 780 -28.21 2.82 1.49
CA PRO A 780 -29.07 1.87 0.81
C PRO A 780 -28.56 1.48 -0.60
N MET A 781 -29.01 0.30 -1.05
CA MET A 781 -28.56 -0.38 -2.27
C MET A 781 -28.50 0.54 -3.51
N PRO A 782 -27.43 0.45 -4.33
CA PRO A 782 -27.52 0.84 -5.74
C PRO A 782 -28.65 0.03 -6.39
N GLN A 783 -29.54 0.67 -7.16
CA GLN A 783 -30.80 0.08 -7.65
C GLN A 783 -30.68 -1.37 -8.19
N ALA A 784 -31.66 -2.21 -7.82
CA ALA A 784 -31.59 -3.67 -7.66
C ALA A 784 -31.97 -4.55 -8.89
N ARG A 785 -31.66 -5.86 -8.85
CA ARG A 785 -32.48 -7.03 -9.30
C ARG A 785 -32.07 -8.34 -8.53
N PRO A 786 -32.85 -9.45 -8.58
CA PRO A 786 -33.69 -10.03 -7.51
C PRO A 786 -33.02 -11.11 -6.62
N ARG A 787 -33.72 -11.53 -5.54
CA ARG A 787 -33.32 -12.50 -4.49
C ARG A 787 -33.38 -13.97 -4.93
N TYR A 788 -32.40 -14.79 -4.53
CA TYR A 788 -32.33 -16.26 -4.69
C TYR A 788 -31.53 -16.91 -3.52
N PRO A 789 -31.58 -18.24 -3.31
CA PRO A 789 -31.69 -18.87 -1.99
C PRO A 789 -30.41 -18.91 -1.15
N ARG A 790 -30.59 -19.04 0.17
CA ARG A 790 -29.52 -19.22 1.17
C ARG A 790 -28.91 -20.62 1.06
N HIS A 791 -27.60 -20.71 0.86
CA HIS A 791 -26.84 -21.88 1.26
C HIS A 791 -26.10 -21.57 2.57
N ILE A 792 -26.48 -22.26 3.64
CA ILE A 792 -25.72 -22.30 4.89
C ILE A 792 -24.73 -23.45 4.71
N ALA A 793 -23.44 -23.15 4.65
CA ALA A 793 -22.40 -24.17 4.73
C ALA A 793 -22.27 -24.59 6.21
N GLU A 794 -22.35 -25.88 6.48
CA GLU A 794 -22.13 -26.44 7.82
C GLU A 794 -20.68 -26.23 8.28
N ASP A 795 -20.51 -26.03 9.59
CA ASP A 795 -19.24 -25.79 10.29
C ASP A 795 -18.24 -26.94 10.07
N ASN A 796 -17.47 -26.87 9.00
CA ASN A 796 -16.42 -27.85 8.70
C ASN A 796 -15.04 -27.29 9.08
N VAL A 797 -14.67 -27.48 10.34
CA VAL A 797 -13.27 -27.44 10.78
C VAL A 797 -12.56 -28.65 10.19
N ILE A 798 -11.73 -28.45 9.16
CA ILE A 798 -10.87 -29.51 8.63
C ILE A 798 -9.69 -29.71 9.60
N GLN A 799 -9.61 -30.91 10.19
CA GLN A 799 -8.40 -31.38 10.86
C GLN A 799 -7.47 -32.06 9.83
N PHE A 800 -6.17 -31.79 9.90
CA PHE A 800 -5.19 -32.61 9.19
C PHE A 800 -5.14 -34.00 9.86
N PRO A 801 -4.97 -35.10 9.11
CA PRO A 801 -4.62 -36.37 9.71
C PRO A 801 -3.32 -36.16 10.51
N GLN A 802 -3.33 -36.50 11.79
CA GLN A 802 -2.09 -36.63 12.54
C GLN A 802 -1.18 -37.60 11.77
N GLN A 803 0.05 -37.18 11.49
CA GLN A 803 1.08 -38.11 11.03
C GLN A 803 1.11 -39.26 12.02
N VAL A 804 0.87 -40.47 11.51
CA VAL A 804 1.06 -41.70 12.26
C VAL A 804 2.52 -41.69 12.69
N ALA A 805 2.76 -41.41 13.96
CA ALA A 805 4.05 -41.65 14.58
C ALA A 805 4.34 -43.14 14.41
N ASN A 806 5.41 -43.44 13.68
CA ASN A 806 5.89 -44.79 13.43
C ASN A 806 6.01 -45.58 14.75
N LYS A 807 5.60 -46.86 14.69
CA LYS A 807 6.23 -47.91 15.49
C LYS A 807 7.64 -48.16 14.98
#